data_AF-A0A1M6MN58-F1
#
_entry.id   AF-A0A1M6MN58-F1
#
_cell.length_a   1.000
_cell.length_b   1.000
_cell.length_c   1.000
_cell.angle_alpha   90.00
_cell.angle_beta   90.00
_cell.angle_gamma   90.00
#
_symmetry.space_group_name_H-M   'P 1'
#
loop_
_entity.id
_entity.type
_entity.pdbx_description
1 polymer ?
#
loop_
_entity_poly.entity_id
_entity_poly.type
_entity_poly.pdbx_seq_one_letter_code
_entity_poly.pdbx_strand_id
1 'polypeptide(L)'
;MTVGVNVSGAEYSWMPFVGASDLDYLQKEGITLIRLPISWERMQPTLNGPLDPTYLAGLENVLTEAAARGIKVVVDLHNSGGYDANYAAQAATEWGVITQADLATSSKIGTSAVPISSFASLWSQLATQLKGHAGLAGYDIMNEPNSMPDATVWPKAAQAAVDAIRAVDMSTPIYVEGDQWATAKNWLYTNANLHITDPANKIIYEAHQYFDNGSGTYSLTYAQQGDTANTGVQDVQPFLDWLKANNYQGYLGELGVPNNDPSWIPLLNKTLSAVEAAGVSSTVWNYVYADPSGKNSWWPVADLNSIDPKMGWGAATMEAIFAHNAPTITGYSPSTTNVSQITLNGMAAVNSAVQIFDGSTQIGIVNADSTGSWSFATGALANAAHSFTATDRDAAGTVSAASAALNLTINAPPPPAPTVASFSPDSGVVGDGITNVNQLTLTGTAPAGDTVEVFDGTTQIGNATANSSGAWSFATATLSDGSHAFTGKAMDAAGNISTASAALNVTIDTVAPGAPHIISDAPASATALIVTGTAEAGSTVKLFNGTTLLGAGVADTSGSWNINTGPLSPGTQDFTATATDAAGNVSSVSNVLDPVIGPTPVVIESFGSTSLVEVGNNFYFDSNSTGAGPELKFAGAAVVAGQLGAWAPIGVEQTLTGYEVAWKVTGADQYGIWNTDSNGNYVSNTDVVSGTSAMLESFETSFHQDLNGDGVIGPPSPQTSVIESSGSTSLVEVGNNYYFYSNSTGAGPELKFAGAAVVAGQLGAWAPIGVEQTLTGYEVAWKVAGADEYGVWNTDSNGNYVSNTAVVSGTSAMLEAYEISFHQDLNGDGVIGTPPLQTSALALSASTSPVQTPAIESSGSTSLVQVDNNFYLDNTSTGSGPEIKFAGAAVVAGEFGAWTPIAVEQTATGYDVAWKIAGVDEYGVWYTDSSGNFISNTAVVSGNSSLMDSFESIFHQDLNGDGIINTPSTVIEATGNVLLTLSNVTQAATIDAGSSLELTGADSGTVKFSGVTGTLVLDNSSLFTGQILNLTGDGNPSSSDQIDLKDISFGAGTTYSYAGNASGGILTIRDAQNDVANLSLVGNYTNSTFTLSSDGHGGTIAIDPPKDGFHFASTPAVTTGSTASSVTLGGAANDAFIFHTPPGGASATPDSVALDGSGSPVESSHPTAPANDAQSYHQGIDAGHDAGLDHSGSANVANAHVAWLHDFMIH
;
A
#
# COMPACT_ATOMS: atom_id res chain seq x y z
N MET A 1 15.51 -54.31 27.91
CA MET A 1 16.29 -53.11 28.26
C MET A 1 15.57 -52.52 29.43
N THR A 2 16.26 -52.51 30.57
CA THR A 2 15.68 -52.35 31.89
C THR A 2 16.78 -51.84 32.80
N VAL A 3 16.51 -50.81 33.59
CA VAL A 3 17.32 -50.52 34.79
C VAL A 3 16.91 -51.53 35.87
N GLY A 4 17.80 -52.46 36.18
CA GLY A 4 17.66 -53.35 37.32
C GLY A 4 18.28 -52.77 38.59
N VAL A 5 18.30 -53.56 39.65
CA VAL A 5 19.12 -53.28 40.85
C VAL A 5 20.05 -54.45 41.16
N ASN A 6 21.20 -54.17 41.77
CA ASN A 6 21.93 -55.19 42.50
C ASN A 6 21.18 -55.47 43.81
N VAL A 7 21.01 -56.74 44.14
CA VAL A 7 20.47 -57.17 45.44
C VAL A 7 21.59 -57.78 46.28
N SER A 8 21.36 -57.90 47.58
CA SER A 8 22.23 -58.71 48.43
C SER A 8 22.30 -60.14 47.90
N GLY A 9 23.51 -60.55 47.55
CA GLY A 9 23.85 -61.93 47.43
C GLY A 9 24.07 -62.57 48.81
N ALA A 10 24.59 -63.78 48.76
CA ALA A 10 25.20 -64.44 49.90
C ALA A 10 26.72 -64.57 49.68
N GLU A 11 27.34 -63.58 49.05
CA GLU A 11 28.78 -63.51 48.80
C GLU A 11 29.54 -63.39 50.13
N TYR A 12 29.06 -62.57 51.07
CA TYR A 12 29.59 -62.48 52.43
C TYR A 12 28.81 -63.35 53.44
N SER A 13 29.51 -63.79 54.49
CA SER A 13 29.02 -64.76 55.49
C SER A 13 27.76 -64.35 56.26
N TRP A 14 27.54 -63.05 56.39
CA TRP A 14 26.57 -62.42 57.30
C TRP A 14 25.29 -62.00 56.58
N MET A 15 25.24 -62.17 55.27
CA MET A 15 24.08 -61.85 54.43
C MET A 15 23.37 -63.15 54.03
N PRO A 16 22.06 -63.29 54.32
CA PRO A 16 21.24 -64.33 53.70
C PRO A 16 20.96 -63.96 52.23
N PHE A 17 20.60 -64.95 51.43
CA PHE A 17 19.99 -64.70 50.12
C PHE A 17 18.73 -63.84 50.25
N VAL A 18 18.53 -62.93 49.29
CA VAL A 18 17.37 -62.01 49.19
C VAL A 18 16.02 -62.72 49.42
N GLY A 19 15.15 -62.11 50.24
CA GLY A 19 13.90 -62.71 50.69
C GLY A 19 12.72 -62.48 49.75
N ALA A 20 11.66 -63.28 49.94
CA ALA A 20 10.40 -63.11 49.21
C ALA A 20 9.81 -61.70 49.36
N SER A 21 9.94 -61.09 50.55
CA SER A 21 9.49 -59.72 50.85
C SER A 21 10.26 -58.63 50.10
N ASP A 22 11.56 -58.85 49.83
CA ASP A 22 12.38 -57.93 49.05
C ASP A 22 12.02 -58.00 47.57
N LEU A 23 11.74 -59.22 47.09
CA LEU A 23 11.26 -59.46 45.73
C LEU A 23 9.82 -58.94 45.54
N ASP A 24 8.94 -59.04 46.55
CA ASP A 24 7.62 -58.40 46.57
C ASP A 24 7.72 -56.88 46.44
N TYR A 25 8.67 -56.26 47.17
CA TYR A 25 8.95 -54.84 47.09
C TYR A 25 9.45 -54.44 45.69
N LEU A 26 10.42 -55.16 45.13
CA LEU A 26 10.92 -54.92 43.78
C LEU A 26 9.86 -55.06 42.70
N GLN A 27 8.96 -56.04 42.83
CA GLN A 27 7.83 -56.19 41.91
C GLN A 27 6.89 -54.98 41.97
N LYS A 28 6.63 -54.44 43.17
CA LYS A 28 5.79 -53.25 43.37
C LYS A 28 6.39 -52.00 42.73
N GLU A 29 7.70 -51.81 42.83
CA GLU A 29 8.41 -50.68 42.17
C GLU A 29 8.70 -50.95 40.67
N GLY A 30 8.12 -52.00 40.07
CA GLY A 30 8.21 -52.29 38.63
C GLY A 30 9.52 -52.94 38.16
N ILE A 31 10.40 -53.32 39.07
CA ILE A 31 11.73 -53.86 38.74
C ILE A 31 11.60 -55.29 38.23
N THR A 32 12.14 -55.55 37.03
CA THR A 32 12.06 -56.86 36.35
C THR A 32 13.43 -57.52 36.13
N LEU A 33 14.52 -56.88 36.56
CA LEU A 33 15.88 -57.41 36.48
C LEU A 33 16.65 -57.14 37.79
N ILE A 34 17.37 -58.14 38.28
CA ILE A 34 18.34 -58.01 39.37
C ILE A 34 19.66 -58.69 39.01
N ARG A 35 20.77 -58.17 39.56
CA ARG A 35 22.07 -58.85 39.64
C ARG A 35 22.27 -59.36 41.06
N LEU A 36 22.67 -60.62 41.19
CA LEU A 36 22.73 -61.38 42.45
C LEU A 36 24.14 -61.98 42.62
N PRO A 37 24.98 -61.40 43.49
CA PRO A 37 26.30 -61.92 43.82
C PRO A 37 26.27 -63.30 44.52
N ILE A 38 27.28 -64.13 44.25
CA ILE A 38 27.57 -65.40 44.94
C ILE A 38 29.09 -65.61 45.07
N SER A 39 29.54 -66.29 46.14
CA SER A 39 30.97 -66.64 46.33
C SER A 39 31.29 -68.03 45.76
N TRP A 40 32.42 -68.14 45.05
CA TRP A 40 33.02 -69.38 44.59
C TRP A 40 33.40 -70.29 45.76
N GLU A 41 34.00 -69.74 46.82
CA GLU A 41 34.40 -70.49 48.02
C GLU A 41 33.22 -71.10 48.77
N ARG A 42 32.03 -70.47 48.71
CA ARG A 42 30.79 -71.03 49.25
C ARG A 42 30.11 -72.00 48.28
N MET A 43 30.10 -71.68 46.98
CA MET A 43 29.49 -72.51 45.93
C MET A 43 30.27 -73.80 45.63
N GLN A 44 31.59 -73.79 45.78
CA GLN A 44 32.48 -74.94 45.60
C GLN A 44 33.64 -74.85 46.61
N PRO A 45 33.47 -75.33 47.87
CA PRO A 45 34.48 -75.19 48.93
C PRO A 45 35.78 -75.99 48.75
N THR A 46 36.01 -76.57 47.58
CA THR A 46 37.25 -77.24 47.20
C THR A 46 37.34 -77.24 45.67
N LEU A 47 38.38 -76.63 45.10
CA LEU A 47 38.58 -76.51 43.65
C LEU A 47 38.43 -77.86 42.92
N ASN A 48 37.59 -77.90 41.88
CA ASN A 48 37.21 -79.11 41.12
C ASN A 48 36.43 -80.18 41.92
N GLY A 49 35.99 -79.86 43.15
CA GLY A 49 35.01 -80.63 43.91
C GLY A 49 33.57 -80.43 43.41
N PRO A 50 32.59 -81.10 44.05
CA PRO A 50 31.17 -80.83 43.81
C PRO A 50 30.78 -79.43 44.30
N LEU A 51 29.64 -78.94 43.82
CA LEU A 51 29.01 -77.74 44.38
C LEU A 51 28.45 -78.01 45.79
N ASP A 52 28.38 -76.99 46.65
CA ASP A 52 27.70 -77.11 47.95
C ASP A 52 26.17 -77.18 47.76
N PRO A 53 25.50 -78.24 48.26
CA PRO A 53 24.07 -78.44 48.03
C PRO A 53 23.17 -77.48 48.83
N THR A 54 23.68 -76.86 49.89
CA THR A 54 22.90 -75.92 50.72
C THR A 54 22.90 -74.53 50.08
N TYR A 55 24.07 -74.09 49.63
CA TYR A 55 24.26 -72.81 48.97
C TYR A 55 23.59 -72.79 47.59
N LEU A 56 23.71 -73.88 46.82
CA LEU A 56 22.99 -74.06 45.55
C LEU A 56 21.46 -74.01 45.74
N ALA A 57 20.91 -74.72 46.73
CA ALA A 57 19.46 -74.70 47.00
C ALA A 57 18.95 -73.32 47.41
N GLY A 58 19.77 -72.51 48.10
CA GLY A 58 19.46 -71.11 48.39
C GLY A 58 19.35 -70.25 47.13
N LEU A 59 20.30 -70.41 46.19
CA LEU A 59 20.28 -69.75 44.90
C LEU A 59 19.08 -70.16 44.04
N GLU A 60 18.80 -71.47 43.92
CA GLU A 60 17.63 -71.99 43.19
C GLU A 60 16.30 -71.46 43.75
N ASN A 61 16.22 -71.27 45.08
CA ASN A 61 15.05 -70.66 45.72
C ASN A 61 14.87 -69.18 45.32
N VAL A 62 15.94 -68.37 45.32
CA VAL A 62 15.87 -66.97 44.83
C VAL A 62 15.42 -66.93 43.38
N LEU A 63 16.01 -67.76 42.51
CA LEU A 63 15.62 -67.84 41.10
C LEU A 63 14.16 -68.28 40.91
N THR A 64 13.58 -69.02 41.87
CA THR A 64 12.17 -69.45 41.83
C THR A 64 11.23 -68.34 42.28
N GLU A 65 11.53 -67.70 43.42
CA GLU A 65 10.73 -66.60 43.96
C GLU A 65 10.77 -65.35 43.08
N ALA A 66 11.90 -65.07 42.41
CA ALA A 66 12.02 -64.02 41.41
C ALA A 66 11.14 -64.33 40.18
N ALA A 67 11.21 -65.55 39.66
CA ALA A 67 10.40 -65.98 38.50
C ALA A 67 8.89 -65.85 38.75
N ALA A 68 8.44 -66.20 39.95
CA ALA A 68 7.03 -66.09 40.36
C ALA A 68 6.50 -64.64 40.31
N ARG A 69 7.40 -63.65 40.35
CA ARG A 69 7.10 -62.21 40.32
C ARG A 69 7.38 -61.54 38.97
N GLY A 70 7.88 -62.30 37.99
CA GLY A 70 8.32 -61.77 36.69
C GLY A 70 9.72 -61.15 36.71
N ILE A 71 10.47 -61.32 37.81
CA ILE A 71 11.82 -60.80 37.98
C ILE A 71 12.83 -61.80 37.39
N LYS A 72 13.83 -61.26 36.69
CA LYS A 72 14.95 -61.98 36.09
C LYS A 72 16.25 -61.73 36.85
N VAL A 73 17.11 -62.73 36.97
CA VAL A 73 18.30 -62.72 37.83
C VAL A 73 19.58 -63.00 37.03
N VAL A 74 20.50 -62.05 36.96
CA VAL A 74 21.91 -62.31 36.59
C VAL A 74 22.60 -62.89 37.82
N VAL A 75 23.24 -64.04 37.68
CA VAL A 75 24.01 -64.68 38.77
C VAL A 75 25.47 -64.33 38.57
N ASP A 76 26.02 -63.52 39.48
CA ASP A 76 27.40 -63.02 39.49
C ASP A 76 28.27 -63.85 40.44
N LEU A 77 29.47 -64.27 39.98
CA LEU A 77 30.48 -64.89 40.83
C LEU A 77 31.46 -63.86 41.40
N HIS A 78 31.16 -63.39 42.61
CA HIS A 78 31.68 -62.16 43.20
C HIS A 78 33.08 -62.31 43.82
N ASN A 79 34.10 -62.54 42.98
CA ASN A 79 35.38 -63.13 43.38
C ASN A 79 36.65 -62.38 42.97
N SER A 80 36.55 -61.21 42.33
CA SER A 80 37.67 -60.33 41.96
C SER A 80 38.84 -61.00 41.22
N GLY A 81 38.54 -61.99 40.37
CA GLY A 81 39.51 -62.80 39.62
C GLY A 81 40.34 -63.81 40.44
N GLY A 82 39.93 -64.12 41.68
CA GLY A 82 40.66 -65.02 42.59
C GLY A 82 39.81 -66.09 43.27
N TYR A 83 40.49 -66.93 44.06
CA TYR A 83 39.88 -67.89 44.98
C TYR A 83 40.78 -68.04 46.22
N ASP A 84 40.21 -67.99 47.42
CA ASP A 84 40.94 -68.31 48.67
C ASP A 84 40.58 -69.71 49.21
N ALA A 85 41.57 -70.60 49.15
CA ALA A 85 41.45 -71.96 49.69
C ALA A 85 41.38 -72.02 51.22
N ASN A 86 41.85 -70.97 51.93
CA ASN A 86 41.74 -70.89 53.38
C ASN A 86 40.32 -70.50 53.78
N TYR A 87 39.75 -69.47 53.15
CA TYR A 87 38.35 -69.10 53.34
C TYR A 87 37.39 -70.24 52.95
N ALA A 88 37.59 -70.89 51.80
CA ALA A 88 36.78 -72.04 51.38
C ALA A 88 36.75 -73.17 52.44
N ALA A 89 37.89 -73.45 53.07
CA ALA A 89 37.97 -74.44 54.15
C ALA A 89 37.20 -74.01 55.42
N GLN A 90 37.14 -72.71 55.75
CA GLN A 90 36.37 -72.16 56.87
C GLN A 90 34.86 -72.09 56.57
N ALA A 91 34.50 -71.69 55.34
CA ALA A 91 33.12 -71.65 54.86
C ALA A 91 32.45 -73.02 54.96
N ALA A 92 33.20 -74.08 54.61
CA ALA A 92 32.75 -75.48 54.70
C ALA A 92 32.48 -75.98 56.13
N THR A 93 33.01 -75.33 57.17
CA THR A 93 32.92 -75.82 58.56
C THR A 93 32.07 -74.97 59.49
N GLU A 94 32.08 -73.64 59.34
CA GLU A 94 31.47 -72.73 60.33
C GLU A 94 30.56 -71.64 59.73
N TRP A 95 30.34 -71.62 58.40
CA TRP A 95 29.73 -70.48 57.70
C TRP A 95 30.44 -69.14 58.02
N GLY A 96 31.76 -69.22 58.23
CA GLY A 96 32.59 -68.19 58.86
C GLY A 96 32.77 -66.90 58.05
N VAL A 97 33.27 -65.86 58.74
CA VAL A 97 33.36 -64.47 58.26
C VAL A 97 34.56 -64.25 57.34
N ILE A 98 34.30 -63.71 56.14
CA ILE A 98 35.34 -63.12 55.27
C ILE A 98 35.81 -61.82 55.91
N THR A 99 37.11 -61.65 56.10
CA THR A 99 37.72 -60.34 56.38
C THR A 99 38.47 -59.82 55.15
N GLN A 100 38.72 -58.51 55.10
CA GLN A 100 39.54 -57.89 54.05
C GLN A 100 40.98 -58.46 53.99
N ALA A 101 41.48 -59.06 55.09
CA ALA A 101 42.78 -59.73 55.11
C ALA A 101 42.77 -61.06 54.34
N ASP A 102 41.64 -61.76 54.28
CA ASP A 102 41.53 -63.07 53.61
C ASP A 102 41.51 -62.86 52.09
N LEU A 103 40.74 -61.88 51.60
CA LEU A 103 40.76 -61.44 50.19
C LEU A 103 42.17 -61.07 49.71
N ALA A 104 42.99 -60.46 50.57
CA ALA A 104 44.39 -60.14 50.29
C ALA A 104 45.34 -61.35 50.22
N THR A 105 44.87 -62.54 50.62
CA THR A 105 45.59 -63.82 50.47
C THR A 105 45.01 -64.74 49.38
N SER A 106 43.93 -64.31 48.72
CA SER A 106 43.33 -65.01 47.58
C SER A 106 44.35 -65.25 46.45
N SER A 107 44.30 -66.45 45.86
CA SER A 107 45.15 -66.80 44.72
C SER A 107 44.43 -66.47 43.41
N LYS A 108 45.06 -65.66 42.56
CA LYS A 108 44.47 -65.25 41.27
C LYS A 108 44.37 -66.43 40.30
N ILE A 109 43.33 -66.44 39.47
CA ILE A 109 43.13 -67.45 38.42
C ILE A 109 44.33 -67.41 37.46
N GLY A 110 44.79 -68.59 37.00
CA GLY A 110 45.97 -68.75 36.15
C GLY A 110 47.28 -68.97 36.92
N THR A 111 47.28 -68.81 38.24
CA THR A 111 48.37 -69.28 39.10
C THR A 111 48.37 -70.81 39.19
N SER A 112 49.46 -71.40 39.71
CA SER A 112 49.52 -72.84 40.03
C SER A 112 48.60 -73.25 41.18
N ALA A 113 48.19 -72.31 42.03
CA ALA A 113 47.23 -72.53 43.12
C ALA A 113 45.78 -72.54 42.61
N VAL A 114 45.44 -71.68 41.64
CA VAL A 114 44.10 -71.61 41.01
C VAL A 114 44.23 -71.72 39.49
N PRO A 115 44.42 -72.94 38.94
CA PRO A 115 44.48 -73.14 37.49
C PRO A 115 43.16 -72.76 36.80
N ILE A 116 43.25 -72.20 35.58
CA ILE A 116 42.09 -71.84 34.74
C ILE A 116 41.09 -73.00 34.57
N SER A 117 41.57 -74.24 34.53
CA SER A 117 40.71 -75.44 34.46
C SER A 117 39.76 -75.58 35.65
N SER A 118 40.10 -75.05 36.82
CA SER A 118 39.25 -75.10 38.02
C SER A 118 38.09 -74.11 37.93
N PHE A 119 38.34 -72.92 37.36
CA PHE A 119 37.32 -71.91 37.06
C PHE A 119 36.32 -72.43 36.02
N ALA A 120 36.83 -73.05 34.94
CA ALA A 120 36.01 -73.77 33.97
C ALA A 120 35.23 -74.95 34.59
N SER A 121 35.83 -75.67 35.55
CA SER A 121 35.19 -76.79 36.25
C SER A 121 34.02 -76.37 37.15
N LEU A 122 34.13 -75.23 37.84
CA LEU A 122 32.99 -74.60 38.52
C LEU A 122 31.88 -74.29 37.52
N TRP A 123 32.20 -73.51 36.48
CA TRP A 123 31.20 -72.97 35.58
C TRP A 123 30.46 -74.05 34.77
N SER A 124 31.13 -75.14 34.40
CA SER A 124 30.48 -76.30 33.79
C SER A 124 29.49 -76.98 34.73
N GLN A 125 29.80 -77.08 36.04
CA GLN A 125 28.90 -77.64 37.03
C GLN A 125 27.72 -76.72 37.32
N LEU A 126 27.96 -75.43 37.55
CA LEU A 126 26.92 -74.46 37.91
C LEU A 126 25.92 -74.25 36.77
N ALA A 127 26.40 -74.06 35.54
CA ALA A 127 25.54 -73.97 34.37
C ALA A 127 24.81 -75.30 34.07
N THR A 128 25.35 -76.46 34.49
CA THR A 128 24.62 -77.74 34.36
C THR A 128 23.37 -77.80 35.23
N GLN A 129 23.38 -77.18 36.42
CA GLN A 129 22.22 -77.13 37.31
C GLN A 129 21.23 -76.03 36.89
N LEU A 130 21.72 -74.80 36.68
CA LEU A 130 20.87 -73.62 36.54
C LEU A 130 20.23 -73.43 35.14
N LYS A 131 20.71 -74.15 34.12
CA LYS A 131 20.25 -73.95 32.73
C LYS A 131 18.76 -74.14 32.54
N GLY A 132 18.14 -73.16 31.89
CA GLY A 132 16.69 -73.15 31.65
C GLY A 132 15.84 -72.86 32.89
N HIS A 133 16.44 -72.51 34.03
CA HIS A 133 15.69 -72.10 35.22
C HIS A 133 14.88 -70.82 34.95
N ALA A 134 13.60 -70.80 35.35
CA ALA A 134 12.64 -69.79 34.91
C ALA A 134 13.05 -68.34 35.26
N GLY A 135 13.66 -68.12 36.42
CA GLY A 135 14.12 -66.79 36.86
C GLY A 135 15.48 -66.36 36.32
N LEU A 136 16.25 -67.24 35.67
CA LEU A 136 17.59 -66.91 35.21
C LEU A 136 17.55 -65.88 34.06
N ALA A 137 18.42 -64.87 34.13
CA ALA A 137 18.70 -63.88 33.10
C ALA A 137 19.99 -64.20 32.35
N GLY A 138 21.04 -64.55 33.09
CA GLY A 138 22.36 -64.90 32.57
C GLY A 138 23.35 -65.28 33.67
N TYR A 139 24.54 -65.67 33.25
CA TYR A 139 25.70 -65.92 34.12
C TYR A 139 26.69 -64.76 33.96
N ASP A 140 26.92 -63.99 35.01
CA ASP A 140 28.10 -63.14 35.10
C ASP A 140 29.23 -63.97 35.72
N ILE A 141 30.33 -64.10 34.98
CA ILE A 141 31.32 -65.15 35.24
C ILE A 141 32.33 -64.79 36.32
N MET A 142 32.49 -63.50 36.64
CA MET A 142 33.44 -63.01 37.66
C MET A 142 33.25 -61.51 37.94
N ASN A 143 32.81 -61.12 39.14
CA ASN A 143 32.89 -59.72 39.56
C ASN A 143 34.34 -59.23 39.57
N GLU A 144 34.54 -58.03 39.02
CA GLU A 144 35.71 -57.17 39.10
C GLU A 144 37.08 -57.88 39.02
N PRO A 145 37.41 -58.54 37.89
CA PRO A 145 38.76 -59.01 37.63
C PRO A 145 39.76 -57.87 37.84
N ASN A 146 40.74 -58.08 38.72
CA ASN A 146 41.67 -57.03 39.10
C ASN A 146 43.06 -57.60 39.38
N SER A 147 44.09 -56.90 38.88
CA SER A 147 45.51 -57.20 39.14
C SER A 147 45.85 -58.65 38.76
N MET A 148 45.33 -59.06 37.61
CA MET A 148 45.52 -60.40 37.07
C MET A 148 47.00 -60.63 36.67
N PRO A 149 47.52 -61.88 36.74
CA PRO A 149 48.98 -62.12 36.72
C PRO A 149 49.71 -61.62 35.45
N ASP A 150 49.01 -61.63 34.31
CA ASP A 150 49.31 -60.80 33.15
C ASP A 150 48.01 -60.54 32.36
N ALA A 151 48.01 -59.52 31.49
CA ALA A 151 46.84 -59.07 30.72
C ALA A 151 46.24 -60.13 29.77
N THR A 152 46.93 -61.26 29.53
CA THR A 152 46.39 -62.38 28.74
C THR A 152 45.74 -63.45 29.60
N VAL A 153 45.87 -63.42 30.92
CA VAL A 153 45.32 -64.44 31.82
C VAL A 153 43.81 -64.33 31.94
N TRP A 154 43.28 -63.12 32.13
CA TRP A 154 41.82 -62.93 32.25
C TRP A 154 41.06 -63.33 30.96
N PRO A 155 41.44 -62.87 29.74
CA PRO A 155 40.79 -63.33 28.50
C PRO A 155 40.79 -64.86 28.34
N LYS A 156 41.86 -65.55 28.76
CA LYS A 156 41.93 -67.03 28.73
C LYS A 156 41.04 -67.68 29.78
N ALA A 157 40.92 -67.08 30.97
CA ALA A 157 40.02 -67.56 32.02
C ALA A 157 38.56 -67.40 31.61
N ALA A 158 38.18 -66.22 31.11
CA ALA A 158 36.86 -65.91 30.61
C ALA A 158 36.44 -66.85 29.45
N GLN A 159 37.31 -67.02 28.43
CA GLN A 159 37.05 -67.95 27.33
C GLN A 159 36.88 -69.39 27.83
N ALA A 160 37.71 -69.86 28.78
CA ALA A 160 37.60 -71.22 29.30
C ALA A 160 36.31 -71.45 30.12
N ALA A 161 35.80 -70.42 30.82
CA ALA A 161 34.48 -70.48 31.45
C ALA A 161 33.36 -70.51 30.40
N VAL A 162 33.43 -69.67 29.37
CA VAL A 162 32.45 -69.63 28.27
C VAL A 162 32.39 -70.95 27.52
N ASP A 163 33.54 -71.53 27.16
CA ASP A 163 33.63 -72.86 26.54
C ASP A 163 32.97 -73.94 27.42
N ALA A 164 33.20 -73.88 28.74
CA ALA A 164 32.69 -74.82 29.72
C ALA A 164 31.18 -74.68 30.02
N ILE A 165 30.64 -73.45 29.93
CA ILE A 165 29.20 -73.16 29.98
C ILE A 165 28.55 -73.63 28.67
N ARG A 166 29.11 -73.28 27.51
CA ARG A 166 28.54 -73.61 26.19
C ARG A 166 28.56 -75.11 25.87
N ALA A 167 29.44 -75.88 26.51
CA ALA A 167 29.38 -77.33 26.51
C ALA A 167 28.08 -77.91 27.13
N VAL A 168 27.36 -77.13 27.96
CA VAL A 168 26.17 -77.60 28.71
C VAL A 168 24.92 -76.72 28.56
N ASP A 169 25.06 -75.44 28.21
CA ASP A 169 24.00 -74.44 28.01
C ASP A 169 24.35 -73.46 26.85
N MET A 170 23.65 -73.63 25.72
CA MET A 170 23.74 -72.80 24.51
C MET A 170 22.70 -71.66 24.47
N SER A 171 21.90 -71.48 25.52
CA SER A 171 20.71 -70.61 25.51
C SER A 171 20.83 -69.39 26.42
N THR A 172 21.52 -69.53 27.56
CA THR A 172 21.64 -68.48 28.57
C THR A 172 22.74 -67.45 28.19
N PRO A 173 22.46 -66.13 28.25
CA PRO A 173 23.47 -65.08 28.15
C PRO A 173 24.63 -65.27 29.12
N ILE A 174 25.84 -64.92 28.68
CA ILE A 174 27.02 -64.87 29.53
C ILE A 174 27.50 -63.43 29.54
N TYR A 175 27.60 -62.86 30.73
CA TYR A 175 28.18 -61.55 30.97
C TYR A 175 29.68 -61.71 31.24
N VAL A 176 30.50 -60.80 30.73
CA VAL A 176 31.97 -60.88 30.77
C VAL A 176 32.55 -59.52 31.12
N GLU A 177 33.05 -59.42 32.36
CA GLU A 177 33.77 -58.25 32.87
C GLU A 177 35.20 -58.08 32.32
N GLY A 178 35.82 -56.95 32.64
CA GLY A 178 37.19 -56.57 32.25
C GLY A 178 38.19 -56.52 33.42
N ASP A 179 39.50 -56.63 33.12
CA ASP A 179 40.53 -56.44 34.15
C ASP A 179 40.67 -54.96 34.56
N GLN A 180 41.07 -54.75 35.81
CA GLN A 180 41.06 -53.49 36.58
C GLN A 180 39.65 -53.08 37.02
N TRP A 181 38.95 -53.98 37.72
CA TRP A 181 37.63 -53.74 38.31
C TRP A 181 36.57 -53.33 37.27
N ALA A 182 36.66 -53.90 36.06
CA ALA A 182 35.77 -53.65 34.92
C ALA A 182 35.44 -52.16 34.63
N THR A 183 36.28 -51.22 35.03
CA THR A 183 35.93 -49.79 35.03
C THR A 183 35.62 -49.27 33.62
N ALA A 184 34.43 -48.68 33.44
CA ALA A 184 34.01 -48.12 32.15
C ALA A 184 34.93 -46.97 31.69
N LYS A 185 35.33 -46.10 32.62
CA LYS A 185 36.20 -44.93 32.38
C LYS A 185 37.56 -45.29 31.79
N ASN A 186 38.17 -46.38 32.26
CA ASN A 186 39.48 -46.83 31.78
C ASN A 186 39.41 -48.11 30.93
N TRP A 187 38.22 -48.49 30.44
CA TRP A 187 37.99 -49.77 29.75
C TRP A 187 38.99 -50.03 28.61
N LEU A 188 39.28 -49.01 27.81
CA LEU A 188 40.22 -49.08 26.68
C LEU A 188 41.69 -49.26 27.09
N TYR A 189 42.06 -49.05 28.36
CA TYR A 189 43.44 -49.19 28.83
C TYR A 189 43.85 -50.66 29.00
N THR A 190 42.93 -51.51 29.50
CA THR A 190 43.19 -52.94 29.76
C THR A 190 42.38 -53.88 28.87
N ASN A 191 41.15 -53.49 28.49
CA ASN A 191 40.19 -54.39 27.84
C ASN A 191 40.00 -54.12 26.34
N ALA A 192 40.77 -53.21 25.73
CA ALA A 192 40.64 -52.89 24.30
C ALA A 192 40.76 -54.11 23.36
N ASN A 193 41.56 -55.12 23.73
CA ASN A 193 41.74 -56.38 22.99
C ASN A 193 40.95 -57.57 23.59
N LEU A 194 40.03 -57.32 24.53
CA LEU A 194 39.18 -58.36 25.10
C LEU A 194 38.20 -58.86 24.02
N HIS A 195 38.30 -60.12 23.64
CA HIS A 195 37.40 -60.75 22.69
C HIS A 195 37.15 -62.20 23.11
N ILE A 196 35.89 -62.51 23.37
CA ILE A 196 35.41 -63.86 23.65
C ILE A 196 34.66 -64.38 22.42
N THR A 197 35.06 -65.57 21.96
CA THR A 197 34.36 -66.30 20.91
C THR A 197 33.25 -67.15 21.53
N ASP A 198 31.99 -66.89 21.16
CA ASP A 198 30.83 -67.66 21.62
C ASP A 198 30.03 -68.24 20.43
N PRO A 199 29.91 -69.58 20.30
CA PRO A 199 29.10 -70.20 19.23
C PRO A 199 27.59 -69.93 19.35
N ALA A 200 27.08 -69.45 20.48
CA ALA A 200 25.70 -69.00 20.64
C ALA A 200 25.49 -67.51 20.29
N ASN A 201 26.57 -66.73 20.18
CA ASN A 201 26.54 -65.27 20.02
C ASN A 201 25.67 -64.57 21.10
N LYS A 202 25.91 -64.90 22.37
CA LYS A 202 25.25 -64.31 23.55
C LYS A 202 26.25 -63.92 24.65
N ILE A 203 27.37 -63.30 24.24
CA ILE A 203 28.23 -62.56 25.15
C ILE A 203 27.68 -61.14 25.28
N ILE A 204 27.60 -60.69 26.52
CA ILE A 204 27.38 -59.31 26.91
C ILE A 204 28.65 -58.91 27.66
N TYR A 205 29.29 -57.79 27.31
CA TYR A 205 30.41 -57.30 28.13
C TYR A 205 29.85 -56.44 29.27
N GLU A 206 30.44 -56.57 30.46
CA GLU A 206 29.98 -55.93 31.68
C GLU A 206 31.05 -54.95 32.19
N ALA A 207 30.64 -53.74 32.56
CA ALA A 207 31.52 -52.70 33.07
C ALA A 207 30.88 -51.97 34.26
N HIS A 208 31.71 -51.46 35.16
CA HIS A 208 31.27 -50.75 36.38
C HIS A 208 31.68 -49.28 36.33
N GLN A 209 30.88 -48.41 36.95
CA GLN A 209 31.26 -47.01 37.11
C GLN A 209 30.66 -46.38 38.37
N TYR A 210 31.54 -45.74 39.14
CA TYR A 210 31.16 -44.90 40.28
C TYR A 210 31.67 -43.47 40.05
N PHE A 211 30.93 -42.46 40.50
CA PHE A 211 31.23 -41.05 40.18
C PHE A 211 32.40 -40.49 41.01
N ASP A 212 32.75 -41.15 42.12
CA ASP A 212 33.83 -40.77 43.05
C ASP A 212 35.25 -41.12 42.54
N ASN A 213 35.53 -40.82 41.27
CA ASN A 213 36.70 -41.30 40.55
C ASN A 213 36.76 -42.85 40.48
N GLY A 214 35.59 -43.51 40.43
CA GLY A 214 35.46 -44.94 40.18
C GLY A 214 35.83 -45.85 41.36
N SER A 215 35.62 -45.43 42.62
CA SER A 215 35.99 -46.23 43.80
C SER A 215 34.82 -46.76 44.63
N GLY A 216 33.62 -46.22 44.45
CA GLY A 216 32.41 -46.58 45.22
C GLY A 216 32.44 -46.18 46.70
N THR A 217 33.50 -45.50 47.17
CA THR A 217 33.71 -45.14 48.58
C THR A 217 33.04 -43.83 48.98
N TYR A 218 32.80 -42.93 48.03
CA TYR A 218 32.20 -41.59 48.22
C TYR A 218 32.81 -40.83 49.40
N SER A 219 34.14 -40.83 49.47
CA SER A 219 34.95 -40.22 50.54
C SER A 219 35.06 -38.67 50.47
N LEU A 220 34.46 -38.05 49.46
CA LEU A 220 34.39 -36.61 49.22
C LEU A 220 32.94 -36.20 48.89
N THR A 221 32.51 -35.02 49.33
CA THR A 221 31.16 -34.50 49.01
C THR A 221 31.01 -34.12 47.53
N TYR A 222 29.77 -34.00 47.02
CA TYR A 222 29.49 -33.61 45.64
C TYR A 222 30.27 -32.34 45.21
N ALA A 223 30.24 -31.31 46.06
CA ALA A 223 30.96 -30.06 45.82
C ALA A 223 32.51 -30.19 45.92
N GLN A 224 33.04 -31.22 46.57
CA GLN A 224 34.49 -31.47 46.67
C GLN A 224 35.04 -32.28 45.50
N GLN A 225 34.20 -33.08 44.83
CA GLN A 225 34.59 -33.82 43.62
C GLN A 225 34.64 -32.90 42.38
N GLY A 226 34.08 -31.68 42.48
CA GLY A 226 34.23 -30.62 41.49
C GLY A 226 33.39 -30.79 40.23
N ASP A 227 32.34 -31.62 40.31
CA ASP A 227 31.81 -32.28 39.13
C ASP A 227 30.72 -31.49 38.39
N THR A 228 30.80 -31.47 37.06
CA THR A 228 29.74 -30.88 36.21
C THR A 228 28.65 -31.92 35.95
N ALA A 229 27.43 -31.47 35.64
CA ALA A 229 26.28 -32.35 35.37
C ALA A 229 26.36 -33.11 34.01
N ASN A 230 27.55 -33.57 33.63
CA ASN A 230 27.88 -34.33 32.42
C ASN A 230 28.90 -35.45 32.68
N THR A 231 29.72 -35.39 33.74
CA THR A 231 30.94 -36.22 33.82
C THR A 231 30.64 -37.71 33.98
N GLY A 232 29.55 -38.07 34.65
CA GLY A 232 29.07 -39.46 34.68
C GLY A 232 28.81 -40.06 33.29
N VAL A 233 28.33 -39.26 32.34
CA VAL A 233 28.18 -39.65 30.92
C VAL A 233 29.56 -39.77 30.25
N GLN A 234 30.48 -38.85 30.56
CA GLN A 234 31.86 -38.90 30.02
C GLN A 234 32.63 -40.13 30.51
N ASP A 235 32.40 -40.57 31.75
CA ASP A 235 33.06 -41.71 32.35
C ASP A 235 32.57 -43.06 31.81
N VAL A 236 31.29 -43.18 31.40
CA VAL A 236 30.82 -44.42 30.72
C VAL A 236 31.15 -44.45 29.22
N GLN A 237 31.38 -43.30 28.60
CA GLN A 237 31.54 -43.19 27.13
C GLN A 237 32.63 -44.10 26.52
N PRO A 238 33.84 -44.29 27.11
CA PRO A 238 34.89 -45.13 26.51
C PRO A 238 34.48 -46.60 26.35
N PHE A 239 33.63 -47.10 27.25
CA PHE A 239 33.03 -48.43 27.15
C PHE A 239 31.93 -48.48 26.08
N LEU A 240 31.02 -47.50 26.08
CA LEU A 240 29.93 -47.41 25.08
C LEU A 240 30.47 -47.30 23.64
N ASP A 241 31.53 -46.51 23.42
CA ASP A 241 32.19 -46.40 22.12
C ASP A 241 32.93 -47.68 21.72
N TRP A 242 33.55 -48.39 22.67
CA TRP A 242 34.19 -49.68 22.39
C TRP A 242 33.19 -50.77 22.00
N LEU A 243 32.06 -50.87 22.72
CA LEU A 243 30.96 -51.78 22.37
C LEU A 243 30.45 -51.51 20.95
N LYS A 244 30.21 -50.24 20.64
CA LYS A 244 29.71 -49.76 19.34
C LYS A 244 30.72 -50.02 18.21
N ALA A 245 32.01 -49.79 18.44
CA ALA A 245 33.07 -50.02 17.46
C ALA A 245 33.26 -51.50 17.10
N ASN A 246 32.98 -52.41 18.04
CA ASN A 246 33.09 -53.86 17.85
C ASN A 246 31.75 -54.57 17.57
N ASN A 247 30.63 -53.85 17.58
CA ASN A 247 29.27 -54.39 17.47
C ASN A 247 28.99 -55.48 18.55
N TYR A 248 29.31 -55.17 19.80
CA TYR A 248 29.04 -56.04 20.96
C TYR A 248 27.79 -55.59 21.73
N GLN A 249 27.18 -56.52 22.48
CA GLN A 249 26.19 -56.19 23.51
C GLN A 249 26.91 -55.80 24.80
N GLY A 250 26.35 -54.85 25.54
CA GLY A 250 26.93 -54.34 26.77
C GLY A 250 25.93 -54.27 27.92
N TYR A 251 26.48 -54.20 29.12
CA TYR A 251 25.77 -54.04 30.38
C TYR A 251 26.60 -53.19 31.34
N LEU A 252 25.96 -52.34 32.14
CA LEU A 252 26.61 -51.59 33.20
C LEU A 252 26.22 -52.20 34.56
N GLY A 253 27.03 -53.16 35.02
CA GLY A 253 26.72 -54.05 36.15
C GLY A 253 26.55 -53.32 37.48
N GLU A 254 27.37 -52.30 37.70
CA GLU A 254 27.35 -51.49 38.92
C GLU A 254 27.43 -50.00 38.59
N LEU A 255 26.40 -49.28 39.06
CA LEU A 255 26.32 -47.82 39.06
C LEU A 255 25.59 -47.39 40.35
N GLY A 256 26.25 -46.66 41.24
CA GLY A 256 25.68 -46.33 42.55
C GLY A 256 25.98 -44.91 43.02
N VAL A 257 25.08 -44.34 43.83
CA VAL A 257 25.23 -43.02 44.48
C VAL A 257 24.91 -43.11 45.97
N PRO A 258 25.52 -42.28 46.83
CA PRO A 258 25.21 -42.27 48.25
C PRO A 258 23.88 -41.54 48.50
N ASN A 259 23.02 -42.13 49.34
CA ASN A 259 21.69 -41.61 49.65
C ASN A 259 21.68 -40.39 50.61
N ASN A 260 22.84 -39.86 50.97
CA ASN A 260 23.01 -38.78 51.95
C ASN A 260 23.02 -37.37 51.34
N ASP A 261 23.08 -37.26 50.00
CA ASP A 261 23.10 -35.99 49.27
C ASP A 261 22.26 -36.13 47.97
N PRO A 262 21.06 -35.52 47.88
CA PRO A 262 20.23 -35.57 46.69
C PRO A 262 20.89 -35.02 45.41
N SER A 263 21.99 -34.26 45.52
CA SER A 263 22.73 -33.68 44.39
C SER A 263 23.27 -34.74 43.42
N TRP A 264 23.43 -35.98 43.85
CA TRP A 264 23.85 -37.10 42.99
C TRP A 264 22.76 -37.61 42.04
N ILE A 265 21.47 -37.42 42.35
CA ILE A 265 20.36 -38.01 41.58
C ILE A 265 20.30 -37.49 40.13
N PRO A 266 20.45 -36.19 39.84
CA PRO A 266 20.52 -35.70 38.45
C PRO A 266 21.69 -36.29 37.65
N LEU A 267 22.83 -36.57 38.30
CA LEU A 267 24.00 -37.18 37.66
C LEU A 267 23.76 -38.67 37.34
N LEU A 268 23.18 -39.41 38.29
CA LEU A 268 22.76 -40.79 38.11
C LEU A 268 21.76 -40.92 36.96
N ASN A 269 20.64 -40.18 37.03
CA ASN A 269 19.56 -40.26 36.05
C ASN A 269 20.06 -39.95 34.63
N LYS A 270 20.89 -38.91 34.48
CA LYS A 270 21.46 -38.54 33.18
C LYS A 270 22.45 -39.58 32.64
N THR A 271 23.20 -40.24 33.53
CA THR A 271 24.11 -41.33 33.15
C THR A 271 23.32 -42.57 32.72
N LEU A 272 22.28 -42.94 33.46
CA LEU A 272 21.34 -44.01 33.08
C LEU A 272 20.72 -43.74 31.71
N SER A 273 20.15 -42.55 31.46
CA SER A 273 19.55 -42.22 30.17
C SER A 273 20.55 -42.25 29.00
N ALA A 274 21.83 -41.93 29.22
CA ALA A 274 22.86 -42.05 28.19
C ALA A 274 23.22 -43.51 27.87
N VAL A 275 23.26 -44.36 28.90
CA VAL A 275 23.50 -45.81 28.79
C VAL A 275 22.31 -46.50 28.08
N GLU A 276 21.08 -46.16 28.45
CA GLU A 276 19.86 -46.63 27.79
C GLU A 276 19.78 -46.16 26.33
N ALA A 277 20.13 -44.91 26.03
CA ALA A 277 20.18 -44.38 24.66
C ALA A 277 21.25 -45.06 23.79
N ALA A 278 22.29 -45.65 24.40
CA ALA A 278 23.26 -46.50 23.72
C ALA A 278 22.77 -47.96 23.53
N GLY A 279 21.58 -48.32 24.01
CA GLY A 279 21.02 -49.67 23.96
C GLY A 279 21.61 -50.63 25.01
N VAL A 280 22.34 -50.10 25.99
CA VAL A 280 22.94 -50.87 27.09
C VAL A 280 21.93 -50.94 28.26
N SER A 281 21.85 -52.09 28.93
CA SER A 281 21.06 -52.23 30.17
C SER A 281 21.98 -52.07 31.39
N SER A 282 21.43 -51.81 32.58
CA SER A 282 22.24 -51.52 33.76
C SER A 282 21.61 -52.06 35.04
N THR A 283 22.42 -52.21 36.10
CA THR A 283 21.96 -52.48 37.46
C THR A 283 22.49 -51.43 38.44
N VAL A 284 21.59 -50.78 39.18
CA VAL A 284 21.98 -49.80 40.20
C VAL A 284 22.54 -50.53 41.43
N TRP A 285 23.75 -50.19 41.86
CA TRP A 285 24.32 -50.70 43.11
C TRP A 285 23.92 -49.78 44.28
N ASN A 286 23.21 -50.32 45.26
CA ASN A 286 22.66 -49.55 46.38
C ASN A 286 22.89 -50.32 47.70
N TYR A 287 23.80 -49.82 48.53
CA TYR A 287 24.19 -50.45 49.79
C TYR A 287 24.04 -49.45 50.92
N VAL A 288 23.22 -49.79 51.92
CA VAL A 288 22.97 -48.93 53.09
C VAL A 288 23.56 -49.61 54.33
N TYR A 289 24.65 -49.05 54.86
CA TYR A 289 25.19 -49.44 56.17
C TYR A 289 25.27 -48.22 57.09
N ALA A 290 24.60 -48.28 58.24
CA ALA A 290 24.65 -47.24 59.24
C ALA A 290 25.82 -47.51 60.21
N ASP A 291 26.98 -46.92 59.96
CA ASP A 291 28.08 -46.86 60.93
C ASP A 291 27.72 -45.88 62.07
N PRO A 292 27.66 -46.32 63.35
CA PRO A 292 27.43 -45.42 64.48
C PRO A 292 28.60 -44.47 64.81
N SER A 293 29.77 -44.65 64.20
CA SER A 293 31.02 -43.94 64.54
C SER A 293 31.41 -42.78 63.60
N GLY A 294 30.71 -42.62 62.47
CA GLY A 294 30.87 -41.50 61.53
C GLY A 294 32.12 -41.58 60.64
N LYS A 295 32.52 -42.78 60.22
CA LYS A 295 33.65 -43.00 59.29
C LYS A 295 33.31 -44.00 58.19
N ASN A 296 33.29 -43.51 56.95
CA ASN A 296 33.24 -44.35 55.76
C ASN A 296 34.51 -45.22 55.68
N SER A 297 34.39 -46.52 55.92
CA SER A 297 35.43 -47.51 55.63
C SER A 297 34.83 -48.90 55.46
N TRP A 298 35.23 -49.60 54.39
CA TRP A 298 35.00 -51.03 54.24
C TRP A 298 35.87 -51.80 55.24
N TRP A 299 35.31 -52.05 56.44
CA TRP A 299 35.77 -52.96 57.51
C TRP A 299 37.04 -52.53 58.29
N PRO A 300 37.23 -52.99 59.55
CA PRO A 300 36.24 -53.28 60.60
C PRO A 300 36.56 -52.62 61.96
N VAL A 301 35.54 -52.40 62.80
CA VAL A 301 35.72 -52.23 64.27
C VAL A 301 34.61 -53.00 64.99
N ALA A 302 34.95 -53.63 66.11
CA ALA A 302 34.08 -54.58 66.80
C ALA A 302 33.11 -53.92 67.79
N ASP A 303 31.84 -54.35 67.74
CA ASP A 303 31.18 -54.92 68.93
C ASP A 303 29.99 -55.83 68.52
N LEU A 304 30.14 -57.15 68.67
CA LEU A 304 29.17 -58.15 68.22
C LEU A 304 28.19 -58.53 69.34
N ASN A 305 27.10 -57.76 69.53
CA ASN A 305 26.03 -58.15 70.47
C ASN A 305 24.59 -57.60 70.24
N SER A 306 24.30 -56.83 69.18
CA SER A 306 22.92 -56.27 69.00
C SER A 306 22.50 -55.92 67.56
N ILE A 307 22.73 -56.80 66.58
CA ILE A 307 22.30 -56.57 65.19
C ILE A 307 20.92 -57.23 64.96
N ASP A 308 19.88 -56.43 64.73
CA ASP A 308 18.61 -56.86 64.09
C ASP A 308 18.82 -56.82 62.56
N PRO A 309 18.90 -57.95 61.86
CA PRO A 309 19.26 -58.00 60.44
C PRO A 309 18.06 -57.64 59.55
N LYS A 310 17.52 -56.44 59.71
CA LYS A 310 16.56 -55.85 58.78
C LYS A 310 17.29 -54.99 57.78
N MET A 311 17.53 -55.59 56.63
CA MET A 311 18.09 -54.95 55.45
C MET A 311 17.03 -54.02 54.84
N GLY A 312 16.82 -52.89 55.52
CA GLY A 312 15.90 -51.86 55.08
C GLY A 312 16.43 -51.19 53.83
N TRP A 313 15.87 -51.59 52.68
CA TRP A 313 15.83 -50.76 51.48
C TRP A 313 15.53 -49.31 51.90
N GLY A 314 16.37 -48.37 51.48
CA GLY A 314 16.12 -46.96 51.72
C GLY A 314 14.89 -46.54 50.95
N ALA A 315 13.71 -46.62 51.57
CA ALA A 315 12.42 -46.41 50.89
C ALA A 315 12.41 -45.07 50.15
N ALA A 316 12.87 -43.99 50.80
CA ALA A 316 13.02 -42.68 50.18
C ALA A 316 13.97 -42.62 48.97
N THR A 317 14.97 -43.52 48.88
CA THR A 317 15.91 -43.61 47.75
C THR A 317 15.28 -44.37 46.58
N MET A 318 14.54 -45.46 46.85
CA MET A 318 13.82 -46.20 45.82
C MET A 318 12.59 -45.43 45.33
N GLU A 319 11.84 -44.76 46.23
CA GLU A 319 10.79 -43.81 45.88
C GLU A 319 11.36 -42.65 45.04
N ALA A 320 12.54 -42.11 45.36
CA ALA A 320 13.15 -41.05 44.54
C ALA A 320 13.55 -41.50 43.12
N ILE A 321 13.80 -42.80 42.89
CA ILE A 321 14.20 -43.34 41.58
C ILE A 321 12.97 -43.88 40.80
N PHE A 322 11.98 -44.46 41.49
CA PHE A 322 10.87 -45.22 40.87
C PHE A 322 9.47 -44.72 41.21
N ALA A 323 9.29 -43.65 42.00
CA ALA A 323 7.96 -43.07 42.22
C ALA A 323 7.31 -42.66 40.89
N HIS A 324 5.98 -42.74 40.87
CA HIS A 324 5.14 -42.07 39.89
C HIS A 324 5.21 -40.55 40.12
N ASN A 325 6.35 -39.98 39.76
CA ASN A 325 6.73 -38.59 39.97
C ASN A 325 5.71 -37.66 39.29
N ALA A 326 5.38 -36.56 39.97
CA ALA A 326 4.53 -35.53 39.40
C ALA A 326 5.13 -35.04 38.06
N PRO A 327 4.32 -34.90 36.98
CA PRO A 327 4.79 -34.32 35.75
C PRO A 327 5.48 -32.98 35.97
N THR A 328 6.55 -32.70 35.22
CA THR A 328 7.15 -31.37 35.20
C THR A 328 6.49 -30.56 34.11
N ILE A 329 6.23 -29.27 34.35
CA ILE A 329 5.93 -28.30 33.30
C ILE A 329 7.20 -27.50 33.08
N THR A 330 7.85 -27.67 31.93
CA THR A 330 9.16 -27.07 31.64
C THR A 330 9.00 -25.62 31.17
N GLY A 331 8.93 -24.71 32.15
CA GLY A 331 9.38 -23.32 32.07
C GLY A 331 8.90 -22.48 30.87
N TYR A 332 7.73 -21.84 31.01
CA TYR A 332 7.48 -20.60 30.29
C TYR A 332 8.19 -19.45 31.02
N SER A 333 9.04 -18.70 30.33
CA SER A 333 9.78 -17.56 30.89
C SER A 333 9.93 -16.47 29.81
N PRO A 334 9.63 -15.18 30.11
CA PRO A 334 9.21 -14.62 31.41
C PRO A 334 7.83 -15.09 31.89
N SER A 335 7.53 -14.86 33.18
CA SER A 335 6.26 -15.21 33.84
C SER A 335 5.08 -14.26 33.49
N THR A 336 5.23 -13.48 32.42
CA THR A 336 4.24 -12.57 31.83
C THR A 336 4.33 -12.71 30.32
N THR A 337 3.21 -12.71 29.60
CA THR A 337 3.25 -12.81 28.13
C THR A 337 2.09 -12.10 27.45
N ASN A 338 2.31 -11.68 26.20
CA ASN A 338 1.37 -10.92 25.38
C ASN A 338 0.67 -11.76 24.30
N VAL A 339 0.74 -13.09 24.40
CA VAL A 339 -0.03 -14.03 23.57
C VAL A 339 -1.09 -14.71 24.43
N SER A 340 -2.33 -14.77 23.92
CA SER A 340 -3.45 -15.44 24.58
C SER A 340 -3.47 -16.96 24.36
N GLN A 341 -2.57 -17.50 23.54
CA GLN A 341 -2.37 -18.94 23.37
C GLN A 341 -0.91 -19.29 23.64
N ILE A 342 -0.68 -20.35 24.42
CA ILE A 342 0.66 -20.82 24.79
C ILE A 342 0.79 -22.32 24.51
N THR A 343 2.03 -22.80 24.39
CA THR A 343 2.32 -24.24 24.41
C THR A 343 2.99 -24.59 25.74
N LEU A 344 2.32 -25.42 26.53
CA LEU A 344 2.87 -26.03 27.73
C LEU A 344 3.61 -27.30 27.31
N ASN A 345 4.86 -27.44 27.75
CA ASN A 345 5.69 -28.62 27.48
C ASN A 345 6.14 -29.21 28.82
N GLY A 346 6.54 -30.49 28.82
CA GLY A 346 6.98 -31.13 30.05
C GLY A 346 7.43 -32.57 29.92
N MET A 347 7.77 -33.16 31.07
CA MET A 347 8.01 -34.59 31.23
C MET A 347 6.91 -35.23 32.09
N ALA A 348 6.61 -36.50 31.83
CA ALA A 348 5.71 -37.36 32.58
C ALA A 348 6.18 -38.83 32.44
N ALA A 349 5.46 -39.81 33.00
CA ALA A 349 5.80 -41.22 32.77
C ALA A 349 5.64 -41.60 31.28
N VAL A 350 6.48 -42.51 30.77
CA VAL A 350 6.48 -42.86 29.34
C VAL A 350 5.12 -43.43 28.88
N ASN A 351 4.57 -42.91 27.80
CA ASN A 351 3.24 -43.27 27.27
C ASN A 351 2.05 -43.00 28.23
N SER A 352 2.22 -42.19 29.29
CA SER A 352 1.15 -41.86 30.23
C SER A 352 0.13 -40.87 29.65
N ALA A 353 -1.07 -40.83 30.24
CA ALA A 353 -2.07 -39.81 29.91
C ALA A 353 -1.94 -38.62 30.87
N VAL A 354 -1.40 -37.51 30.38
CA VAL A 354 -1.17 -36.26 31.11
C VAL A 354 -2.42 -35.40 31.06
N GLN A 355 -3.02 -35.12 32.22
CA GLN A 355 -4.14 -34.20 32.41
C GLN A 355 -3.58 -32.82 32.81
N ILE A 356 -3.95 -31.76 32.09
CA ILE A 356 -3.49 -30.38 32.33
C ILE A 356 -4.64 -29.54 32.89
N PHE A 357 -4.34 -28.75 33.91
CA PHE A 357 -5.27 -27.87 34.62
C PHE A 357 -4.79 -26.42 34.62
N ASP A 358 -5.73 -25.49 34.68
CA ASP A 358 -5.51 -24.10 35.09
C ASP A 358 -6.32 -23.83 36.36
N GLY A 359 -5.63 -23.52 37.46
CA GLY A 359 -6.21 -23.54 38.79
C GLY A 359 -6.79 -24.92 39.13
N SER A 360 -8.12 -25.02 39.20
CA SER A 360 -8.86 -26.29 39.40
C SER A 360 -9.59 -26.79 38.14
N THR A 361 -9.55 -26.06 37.04
CA THR A 361 -10.25 -26.40 35.79
C THR A 361 -9.35 -27.23 34.90
N GLN A 362 -9.75 -28.44 34.52
CA GLN A 362 -8.99 -29.23 33.55
C GLN A 362 -9.16 -28.61 32.15
N ILE A 363 -8.06 -28.18 31.53
CA ILE A 363 -8.05 -27.53 30.22
C ILE A 363 -7.68 -28.48 29.06
N GLY A 364 -7.08 -29.64 29.36
CA GLY A 364 -6.71 -30.61 28.33
C GLY A 364 -6.25 -31.97 28.86
N ILE A 365 -6.09 -32.92 27.93
CA ILE A 365 -5.38 -34.18 28.13
C ILE A 365 -4.51 -34.42 26.89
N VAL A 366 -3.25 -34.82 27.09
CA VAL A 366 -2.35 -35.31 26.03
C VAL A 366 -1.68 -36.60 26.50
N ASN A 367 -1.10 -37.37 25.58
CA ASN A 367 -0.25 -38.49 25.96
C ASN A 367 1.21 -38.03 25.95
N ALA A 368 1.99 -38.47 26.93
CA ALA A 368 3.44 -38.44 26.84
C ALA A 368 3.93 -39.45 25.81
N ASP A 369 5.08 -39.19 25.17
CA ASP A 369 5.67 -40.10 24.19
C ASP A 369 6.50 -41.22 24.85
N SER A 370 7.21 -42.00 24.03
CA SER A 370 8.10 -43.07 24.49
C SER A 370 9.36 -42.60 25.22
N THR A 371 9.63 -41.28 25.25
CA THR A 371 10.69 -40.64 26.07
C THR A 371 10.13 -40.01 27.35
N GLY A 372 8.80 -39.93 27.49
CA GLY A 372 8.12 -39.22 28.57
C GLY A 372 7.86 -37.74 28.28
N SER A 373 8.23 -37.25 27.09
CA SER A 373 8.00 -35.87 26.67
C SER A 373 6.54 -35.65 26.32
N TRP A 374 5.96 -34.51 26.71
CA TRP A 374 4.61 -34.10 26.32
C TRP A 374 4.54 -32.61 25.94
N SER A 375 3.55 -32.28 25.12
CA SER A 375 3.29 -30.92 24.64
C SER A 375 1.79 -30.68 24.48
N PHE A 376 1.29 -29.54 24.95
CA PHE A 376 -0.12 -29.16 24.93
C PHE A 376 -0.27 -27.67 24.58
N ALA A 377 -0.91 -27.38 23.44
CA ALA A 377 -1.32 -26.02 23.08
C ALA A 377 -2.65 -25.67 23.77
N THR A 378 -2.72 -24.52 24.43
CA THR A 378 -3.93 -24.07 25.11
C THR A 378 -4.99 -23.57 24.11
N GLY A 379 -6.24 -23.53 24.54
CA GLY A 379 -7.22 -22.60 23.97
C GLY A 379 -6.81 -21.14 24.22
N ALA A 380 -7.62 -20.20 23.74
CA ALA A 380 -7.45 -18.79 24.07
C ALA A 380 -7.68 -18.56 25.58
N LEU A 381 -6.72 -17.89 26.21
CA LEU A 381 -6.67 -17.56 27.63
C LEU A 381 -6.98 -16.06 27.80
N ALA A 382 -7.89 -15.73 28.71
CA ALA A 382 -8.22 -14.35 29.06
C ALA A 382 -7.02 -13.61 29.68
N ASN A 383 -7.03 -12.28 29.67
CA ASN A 383 -6.01 -11.48 30.35
C ASN A 383 -6.14 -11.58 31.88
N ALA A 384 -5.50 -12.58 32.47
CA ALA A 384 -5.50 -12.86 33.90
C ALA A 384 -4.18 -13.49 34.38
N ALA A 385 -4.08 -13.75 35.69
CA ALA A 385 -3.06 -14.64 36.25
C ALA A 385 -3.57 -16.09 36.22
N HIS A 386 -2.85 -16.95 35.50
CA HIS A 386 -3.12 -18.37 35.36
C HIS A 386 -2.14 -19.20 36.21
N SER A 387 -2.54 -20.40 36.59
CA SER A 387 -1.77 -21.28 37.47
C SER A 387 -1.85 -22.72 36.94
N PHE A 388 -0.95 -23.02 36.00
CA PHE A 388 -0.98 -24.31 35.30
C PHE A 388 -0.38 -25.42 36.15
N THR A 389 -1.11 -26.53 36.27
CA THR A 389 -0.62 -27.76 36.89
C THR A 389 -0.91 -28.98 36.02
N ALA A 390 -0.13 -30.04 36.17
CA ALA A 390 -0.30 -31.29 35.46
C ALA A 390 -0.27 -32.49 36.42
N THR A 391 -1.10 -33.50 36.14
CA THR A 391 -1.03 -34.84 36.73
C THR A 391 -1.08 -35.85 35.60
N ASP A 392 -0.36 -36.96 35.68
CA ASP A 392 -0.48 -38.03 34.68
C ASP A 392 -1.02 -39.33 35.28
N ARG A 393 -1.47 -40.22 34.38
CA ARG A 393 -1.97 -41.55 34.73
C ARG A 393 -1.11 -42.62 34.08
N ASP A 394 -0.57 -43.52 34.91
CA ASP A 394 0.26 -44.63 34.48
C ASP A 394 -0.56 -45.74 33.77
N ALA A 395 0.13 -46.76 33.27
CA ALA A 395 -0.49 -47.91 32.61
C ALA A 395 -1.28 -48.85 33.58
N ALA A 396 -1.11 -48.71 34.90
CA ALA A 396 -1.89 -49.43 35.91
C ALA A 396 -3.17 -48.68 36.32
N GLY A 397 -3.29 -47.40 35.95
CA GLY A 397 -4.40 -46.52 36.28
C GLY A 397 -4.15 -45.60 37.50
N THR A 398 -2.98 -45.64 38.11
CA THR A 398 -2.53 -44.75 39.20
C THR A 398 -2.44 -43.31 38.70
N VAL A 399 -2.75 -42.33 39.55
CA VAL A 399 -2.59 -40.90 39.24
C VAL A 399 -1.49 -40.32 40.09
N SER A 400 -0.62 -39.52 39.47
CA SER A 400 0.52 -38.86 40.12
C SER A 400 0.09 -37.83 41.18
N ALA A 401 1.06 -37.34 41.96
CA ALA A 401 0.92 -36.02 42.55
C ALA A 401 0.85 -34.93 41.46
N ALA A 402 0.25 -33.78 41.77
CA ALA A 402 0.24 -32.63 40.85
C ALA A 402 1.63 -31.98 40.75
N SER A 403 1.94 -31.44 39.57
CA SER A 403 3.16 -30.69 39.30
C SER A 403 3.30 -29.47 40.24
N ALA A 404 4.53 -28.95 40.34
CA ALA A 404 4.69 -27.55 40.74
C ALA A 404 3.89 -26.65 39.78
N ALA A 405 3.24 -25.61 40.31
CA ALA A 405 2.41 -24.72 39.52
C ALA A 405 3.25 -23.75 38.68
N LEU A 406 3.08 -23.78 37.35
CA LEU A 406 3.59 -22.75 36.46
C LEU A 406 2.61 -21.57 36.48
N ASN A 407 2.97 -20.54 37.24
CA ASN A 407 2.19 -19.30 37.30
C ASN A 407 2.61 -18.37 36.16
N LEU A 408 1.64 -17.92 35.36
CA LEU A 408 1.84 -17.08 34.18
C LEU A 408 0.73 -16.04 34.09
N THR A 409 1.09 -14.76 33.95
CA THR A 409 0.11 -13.71 33.65
C THR A 409 -0.01 -13.51 32.15
N ILE A 410 -1.20 -13.72 31.61
CA ILE A 410 -1.56 -13.36 30.24
C ILE A 410 -1.96 -11.89 30.23
N ASN A 411 -1.33 -11.12 29.34
CA ASN A 411 -1.58 -9.70 29.11
C ASN A 411 -1.39 -9.40 27.61
N ALA A 412 -2.19 -10.07 26.79
CA ALA A 412 -2.28 -9.82 25.36
C ALA A 412 -2.89 -8.43 25.10
N PRO A 413 -2.43 -7.69 24.07
CA PRO A 413 -3.13 -6.48 23.65
C PRO A 413 -4.54 -6.86 23.16
N PRO A 414 -5.58 -6.03 23.41
CA PRO A 414 -6.87 -6.20 22.76
C PRO A 414 -6.76 -6.19 21.22
N PRO A 415 -7.72 -6.79 20.50
CA PRO A 415 -7.76 -6.71 19.05
C PRO A 415 -7.83 -5.23 18.58
N PRO A 416 -7.37 -4.93 17.35
CA PRO A 416 -7.61 -3.63 16.73
C PRO A 416 -9.09 -3.27 16.73
N ALA A 417 -9.39 -1.97 16.77
CA ALA A 417 -10.77 -1.50 16.59
C ALA A 417 -11.31 -1.98 15.23
N PRO A 418 -12.55 -2.49 15.18
CA PRO A 418 -13.19 -2.86 13.92
C PRO A 418 -13.53 -1.60 13.12
N THR A 419 -13.90 -1.78 11.85
CA THR A 419 -14.60 -0.74 11.08
C THR A 419 -16.10 -1.03 11.09
N VAL A 420 -16.91 0.03 11.18
CA VAL A 420 -18.28 0.05 10.65
C VAL A 420 -18.17 0.84 9.37
N ALA A 421 -18.17 0.16 8.22
CA ALA A 421 -17.72 0.73 6.94
C ALA A 421 -18.88 1.27 6.08
N SER A 422 -20.04 0.63 6.12
CA SER A 422 -21.22 1.09 5.39
C SER A 422 -22.53 0.59 6.00
N PHE A 423 -23.63 1.18 5.56
CA PHE A 423 -24.99 0.69 5.76
C PHE A 423 -25.66 0.39 4.41
N SER A 424 -26.82 -0.26 4.44
CA SER A 424 -27.64 -0.53 3.25
C SER A 424 -29.08 -0.89 3.65
N PRO A 425 -30.13 -0.45 2.94
CA PRO A 425 -30.10 0.48 1.80
C PRO A 425 -29.59 1.87 2.18
N ASP A 426 -29.05 2.54 1.18
CA ASP A 426 -28.63 3.94 1.19
C ASP A 426 -29.38 4.60 0.02
N SER A 427 -30.10 5.70 0.26
CA SER A 427 -31.23 6.11 -0.60
C SER A 427 -31.30 7.61 -0.80
N GLY A 428 -31.63 8.03 -2.03
CA GLY A 428 -31.41 9.40 -2.46
C GLY A 428 -29.99 9.55 -3.00
N VAL A 429 -29.08 10.13 -2.23
CA VAL A 429 -27.68 10.37 -2.65
C VAL A 429 -26.72 9.41 -1.95
N VAL A 430 -26.35 8.32 -2.63
CA VAL A 430 -25.45 7.29 -2.10
C VAL A 430 -24.15 7.91 -1.57
N GLY A 431 -23.86 7.67 -0.29
CA GLY A 431 -22.69 8.19 0.43
C GLY A 431 -22.92 9.49 1.22
N ASP A 432 -24.09 10.13 1.16
CA ASP A 432 -24.37 11.33 1.98
C ASP A 432 -24.69 10.98 3.46
N GLY A 433 -25.01 9.71 3.73
CA GLY A 433 -25.33 9.22 5.06
C GLY A 433 -26.80 9.41 5.46
N ILE A 434 -27.71 9.60 4.51
CA ILE A 434 -29.14 9.85 4.75
C ILE A 434 -29.98 8.74 4.07
N THR A 435 -31.03 8.25 4.73
CA THR A 435 -31.90 7.23 4.11
C THR A 435 -33.33 7.20 4.62
N ASN A 436 -34.26 6.85 3.74
CA ASN A 436 -35.66 6.58 4.05
C ASN A 436 -35.98 5.13 4.42
N VAL A 437 -34.95 4.31 4.70
CA VAL A 437 -35.12 2.93 5.14
C VAL A 437 -34.72 2.80 6.61
N ASN A 438 -35.69 2.52 7.48
CA ASN A 438 -35.47 2.42 8.94
C ASN A 438 -35.02 1.02 9.44
N GLN A 439 -34.66 0.10 8.55
CA GLN A 439 -34.00 -1.18 8.87
C GLN A 439 -32.76 -1.33 8.00
N LEU A 440 -31.58 -1.29 8.63
CA LEU A 440 -30.30 -1.20 7.93
C LEU A 440 -29.50 -2.50 8.07
N THR A 441 -28.75 -2.84 7.03
CA THR A 441 -27.66 -3.83 7.07
C THR A 441 -26.34 -3.08 7.18
N LEU A 442 -25.79 -3.03 8.39
CA LEU A 442 -24.44 -2.52 8.62
C LEU A 442 -23.41 -3.57 8.16
N THR A 443 -22.29 -3.13 7.62
CA THR A 443 -21.16 -4.00 7.27
C THR A 443 -19.83 -3.37 7.67
N GLY A 444 -18.79 -4.19 7.79
CA GLY A 444 -17.45 -3.73 8.10
C GLY A 444 -16.44 -4.86 8.26
N THR A 445 -15.30 -4.53 8.86
CA THR A 445 -14.18 -5.45 9.09
C THR A 445 -13.77 -5.53 10.55
N ALA A 446 -13.24 -6.69 10.94
CA ALA A 446 -12.57 -6.96 12.22
C ALA A 446 -11.57 -8.14 12.01
N PRO A 447 -10.75 -8.52 13.00
CA PRO A 447 -9.93 -9.73 12.89
C PRO A 447 -10.80 -10.98 12.66
N ALA A 448 -10.31 -11.92 11.84
CA ALA A 448 -11.12 -13.06 11.39
C ALA A 448 -11.46 -14.01 12.55
N GLY A 449 -12.75 -14.20 12.82
CA GLY A 449 -13.28 -14.98 13.94
C GLY A 449 -13.68 -14.16 15.18
N ASP A 450 -13.31 -12.88 15.26
CA ASP A 450 -13.69 -12.01 16.39
C ASP A 450 -15.20 -11.71 16.37
N THR A 451 -15.75 -11.45 17.56
CA THR A 451 -17.14 -10.99 17.72
C THR A 451 -17.16 -9.46 17.77
N VAL A 452 -17.86 -8.82 16.83
CA VAL A 452 -18.09 -7.39 16.84
C VAL A 452 -19.36 -7.08 17.63
N GLU A 453 -19.20 -6.40 18.76
CA GLU A 453 -20.30 -5.74 19.47
C GLU A 453 -20.69 -4.48 18.70
N VAL A 454 -21.97 -4.34 18.35
CA VAL A 454 -22.47 -3.20 17.57
C VAL A 454 -23.31 -2.29 18.48
N PHE A 455 -23.01 -0.99 18.46
CA PHE A 455 -23.65 0.05 19.26
C PHE A 455 -24.28 1.12 18.36
N ASP A 456 -25.38 1.70 18.83
CA ASP A 456 -25.88 3.00 18.37
C ASP A 456 -25.72 4.01 19.51
N GLY A 457 -24.89 5.03 19.29
CA GLY A 457 -24.40 5.92 20.34
C GLY A 457 -23.73 5.14 21.48
N THR A 458 -24.38 5.07 22.64
CA THR A 458 -23.92 4.31 23.81
C THR A 458 -24.67 2.99 24.06
N THR A 459 -25.70 2.69 23.26
CA THR A 459 -26.56 1.50 23.45
C THR A 459 -26.09 0.36 22.56
N GLN A 460 -25.77 -0.80 23.13
CA GLN A 460 -25.48 -2.00 22.34
C GLN A 460 -26.76 -2.50 21.67
N ILE A 461 -26.78 -2.51 20.34
CA ILE A 461 -27.94 -2.95 19.54
C ILE A 461 -27.82 -4.43 19.10
N GLY A 462 -26.61 -5.00 19.15
CA GLY A 462 -26.41 -6.43 18.94
C GLY A 462 -24.95 -6.85 18.82
N ASN A 463 -24.72 -7.97 18.13
CA ASN A 463 -23.41 -8.46 17.76
C ASN A 463 -23.42 -9.17 16.40
N ALA A 464 -22.24 -9.27 15.80
CA ALA A 464 -21.95 -10.04 14.59
C ALA A 464 -20.59 -10.76 14.75
N THR A 465 -20.31 -11.78 13.96
CA THR A 465 -18.99 -12.45 13.95
C THR A 465 -18.29 -12.17 12.63
N ALA A 466 -17.02 -11.79 12.67
CA ALA A 466 -16.20 -11.64 11.48
C ALA A 466 -15.87 -13.01 10.87
N ASN A 467 -16.10 -13.14 9.57
CA ASN A 467 -15.86 -14.38 8.84
C ASN A 467 -14.35 -14.65 8.64
N SER A 468 -14.01 -15.72 7.93
CA SER A 468 -12.61 -16.11 7.66
C SER A 468 -11.80 -15.11 6.81
N SER A 469 -12.43 -14.08 6.24
CA SER A 469 -11.77 -12.96 5.56
C SER A 469 -11.89 -11.63 6.34
N GLY A 470 -12.27 -11.70 7.62
CA GLY A 470 -12.41 -10.53 8.51
C GLY A 470 -13.65 -9.67 8.28
N ALA A 471 -14.56 -10.05 7.37
CA ALA A 471 -15.76 -9.28 7.05
C ALA A 471 -16.95 -9.69 7.94
N TRP A 472 -17.72 -8.73 8.43
CA TRP A 472 -18.92 -8.94 9.23
C TRP A 472 -20.11 -8.14 8.68
N SER A 473 -21.32 -8.55 9.06
CA SER A 473 -22.57 -7.85 8.74
C SER A 473 -23.58 -7.99 9.87
N PHE A 474 -24.36 -6.94 10.12
CA PHE A 474 -25.38 -6.87 11.15
C PHE A 474 -26.65 -6.20 10.62
N ALA A 475 -27.80 -6.85 10.74
CA ALA A 475 -29.09 -6.25 10.43
C ALA A 475 -29.70 -5.61 11.68
N THR A 476 -30.05 -4.32 11.61
CA THR A 476 -30.67 -3.59 12.73
C THR A 476 -32.13 -4.01 12.91
N ALA A 477 -32.68 -3.72 14.10
CA ALA A 477 -34.13 -3.61 14.26
C ALA A 477 -34.65 -2.35 13.51
N THR A 478 -35.97 -2.13 13.52
CA THR A 478 -36.53 -0.83 13.12
C THR A 478 -36.01 0.27 14.04
N LEU A 479 -35.40 1.27 13.44
CA LEU A 479 -34.91 2.50 14.04
C LEU A 479 -35.97 3.61 13.94
N SER A 480 -35.72 4.75 14.59
CA SER A 480 -36.53 5.97 14.49
C SER A 480 -36.02 6.90 13.39
N ASP A 481 -36.81 7.89 13.00
CA ASP A 481 -36.26 9.04 12.26
C ASP A 481 -35.31 9.84 13.17
N GLY A 482 -34.27 10.44 12.58
CA GLY A 482 -33.20 11.17 13.27
C GLY A 482 -31.79 10.60 13.02
N SER A 483 -30.78 11.22 13.62
CA SER A 483 -29.38 10.82 13.45
C SER A 483 -28.95 9.72 14.42
N HIS A 484 -28.42 8.64 13.86
CA HIS A 484 -27.83 7.49 14.52
C HIS A 484 -26.30 7.51 14.37
N ALA A 485 -25.58 6.90 15.30
CA ALA A 485 -24.11 6.92 15.34
C ALA A 485 -23.57 5.51 15.63
N PHE A 486 -23.38 4.72 14.57
CA PHE A 486 -23.03 3.31 14.71
C PHE A 486 -21.53 3.12 14.98
N THR A 487 -21.21 2.41 16.06
CA THR A 487 -19.82 2.01 16.38
C THR A 487 -19.72 0.52 16.65
N GLY A 488 -18.55 -0.05 16.36
CA GLY A 488 -18.21 -1.44 16.64
C GLY A 488 -17.10 -1.56 17.69
N LYS A 489 -17.10 -2.65 18.47
CA LYS A 489 -15.92 -3.11 19.23
C LYS A 489 -15.66 -4.57 18.90
N ALA A 490 -14.42 -4.94 18.59
CA ALA A 490 -14.02 -6.32 18.39
C ALA A 490 -13.72 -6.95 19.76
N MET A 491 -14.22 -8.17 19.97
CA MET A 491 -13.90 -9.02 21.09
C MET A 491 -13.25 -10.31 20.57
N ASP A 492 -12.03 -10.57 21.00
CA ASP A 492 -11.27 -11.76 20.59
C ASP A 492 -11.78 -13.03 21.31
N ALA A 493 -11.26 -14.19 20.89
CA ALA A 493 -11.58 -15.48 21.51
C ALA A 493 -11.14 -15.63 22.98
N ALA A 494 -10.36 -14.69 23.52
CA ALA A 494 -9.96 -14.61 24.93
C ALA A 494 -10.85 -13.66 25.75
N GLY A 495 -11.76 -12.91 25.12
CA GLY A 495 -12.61 -11.91 25.76
C GLY A 495 -11.97 -10.53 25.91
N ASN A 496 -10.87 -10.25 25.22
CA ASN A 496 -10.27 -8.92 25.19
C ASN A 496 -11.04 -8.03 24.21
N ILE A 497 -11.48 -6.85 24.66
CA ILE A 497 -12.35 -5.94 23.89
C ILE A 497 -11.55 -4.72 23.40
N SER A 498 -11.66 -4.41 22.11
CA SER A 498 -11.01 -3.26 21.47
C SER A 498 -11.52 -1.91 21.97
N THR A 499 -10.83 -0.82 21.60
CA THR A 499 -11.48 0.50 21.55
C THR A 499 -12.62 0.49 20.53
N ALA A 500 -13.58 1.41 20.67
CA ALA A 500 -14.61 1.58 19.65
C ALA A 500 -14.02 2.01 18.31
N SER A 501 -14.71 1.67 17.22
CA SER A 501 -14.48 2.21 15.88
C SER A 501 -14.73 3.72 15.82
N ALA A 502 -14.35 4.35 14.70
CA ALA A 502 -15.00 5.59 14.29
C ALA A 502 -16.52 5.36 14.13
N ALA A 503 -17.32 6.41 14.32
CA ALA A 503 -18.77 6.34 14.17
C ALA A 503 -19.16 6.45 12.69
N LEU A 504 -19.91 5.46 12.19
CA LEU A 504 -20.69 5.62 10.96
C LEU A 504 -21.97 6.36 11.33
N ASN A 505 -22.01 7.66 11.04
CA ASN A 505 -23.18 8.50 11.24
C ASN A 505 -24.18 8.22 10.11
N VAL A 506 -25.46 8.00 10.46
CA VAL A 506 -26.54 7.81 9.49
C VAL A 506 -27.77 8.56 9.98
N THR A 507 -28.37 9.40 9.14
CA THR A 507 -29.66 10.04 9.43
C THR A 507 -30.77 9.29 8.73
N ILE A 508 -31.75 8.82 9.51
CA ILE A 508 -32.93 8.15 8.99
C ILE A 508 -34.03 9.20 8.87
N ASP A 509 -34.65 9.28 7.70
CA ASP A 509 -35.77 10.18 7.44
C ASP A 509 -36.79 9.50 6.53
N THR A 510 -37.86 8.99 7.14
CA THR A 510 -38.97 8.34 6.43
C THR A 510 -40.11 9.30 6.06
N VAL A 511 -39.90 10.62 6.21
CA VAL A 511 -40.95 11.64 6.04
C VAL A 511 -40.85 12.31 4.67
N ALA A 512 -41.84 12.08 3.80
CA ALA A 512 -41.87 12.70 2.49
C ALA A 512 -42.06 14.23 2.54
N PRO A 513 -41.34 15.00 1.70
CA PRO A 513 -41.39 16.45 1.70
C PRO A 513 -42.76 16.98 1.27
N GLY A 514 -43.02 18.24 1.61
CA GLY A 514 -44.21 18.96 1.17
C GLY A 514 -44.37 18.96 -0.37
N ALA A 515 -45.61 18.88 -0.86
CA ALA A 515 -45.89 19.06 -2.28
C ALA A 515 -45.39 20.43 -2.76
N PRO A 516 -44.68 20.54 -3.90
CA PRO A 516 -44.30 21.82 -4.46
C PRO A 516 -45.53 22.69 -4.73
N HIS A 517 -45.36 24.00 -4.64
CA HIS A 517 -46.35 24.97 -5.08
C HIS A 517 -45.81 25.72 -6.29
N ILE A 518 -46.38 25.48 -7.48
CA ILE A 518 -46.05 26.24 -8.69
C ILE A 518 -46.70 27.62 -8.56
N ILE A 519 -45.90 28.69 -8.69
CA ILE A 519 -46.32 30.07 -8.45
C ILE A 519 -46.60 30.82 -9.76
N SER A 520 -45.70 30.71 -10.74
CA SER A 520 -45.80 31.47 -11.99
C SER A 520 -44.90 30.93 -13.10
N ASP A 521 -45.35 31.11 -14.34
CA ASP A 521 -44.53 31.03 -15.56
C ASP A 521 -44.12 32.43 -16.06
N ALA A 522 -42.99 32.50 -16.77
CA ALA A 522 -42.54 33.66 -17.51
C ALA A 522 -41.89 33.23 -18.85
N PRO A 523 -42.04 33.97 -19.96
CA PRO A 523 -41.39 33.65 -21.22
C PRO A 523 -39.86 33.63 -21.12
N ALA A 524 -39.26 32.50 -21.48
CA ALA A 524 -37.82 32.37 -21.74
C ALA A 524 -37.51 32.59 -23.24
N SER A 525 -38.45 32.23 -24.11
CA SER A 525 -38.44 32.51 -25.55
C SER A 525 -39.87 32.51 -26.08
N ALA A 526 -40.06 32.58 -27.41
CA ALA A 526 -41.37 32.38 -28.04
C ALA A 526 -41.96 30.97 -27.83
N THR A 527 -41.16 29.98 -27.41
CA THR A 527 -41.58 28.58 -27.22
C THR A 527 -41.19 27.98 -25.87
N ALA A 528 -40.43 28.67 -25.03
CA ALA A 528 -39.95 28.17 -23.74
C ALA A 528 -40.37 29.07 -22.58
N LEU A 529 -40.56 28.48 -21.40
CA LEU A 529 -40.96 29.16 -20.17
C LEU A 529 -39.92 28.92 -19.08
N ILE A 530 -39.71 29.90 -18.19
CA ILE A 530 -39.18 29.68 -16.85
C ILE A 530 -40.39 29.52 -15.94
N VAL A 531 -40.54 28.33 -15.35
CA VAL A 531 -41.55 28.05 -14.33
C VAL A 531 -40.92 28.18 -12.96
N THR A 532 -41.60 28.87 -12.05
CA THR A 532 -41.13 29.20 -10.70
C THR A 532 -42.10 28.67 -9.65
N GLY A 533 -41.58 28.32 -8.48
CA GLY A 533 -42.39 27.84 -7.37
C GLY A 533 -41.63 27.75 -6.06
N THR A 534 -42.28 27.17 -5.06
CA THR A 534 -41.64 26.76 -3.81
C THR A 534 -41.75 25.25 -3.59
N ALA A 535 -40.84 24.71 -2.79
CA ALA A 535 -40.79 23.33 -2.31
C ALA A 535 -40.02 23.32 -0.97
N GLU A 536 -39.67 22.14 -0.48
CA GLU A 536 -38.81 22.01 0.70
C GLU A 536 -37.36 22.41 0.37
N ALA A 537 -36.71 23.17 1.24
CA ALA A 537 -35.36 23.68 1.00
C ALA A 537 -34.35 22.53 0.84
N GLY A 538 -33.50 22.58 -0.19
CA GLY A 538 -32.58 21.51 -0.57
C GLY A 538 -33.22 20.33 -1.33
N SER A 539 -34.55 20.26 -1.45
CA SER A 539 -35.20 19.19 -2.22
C SER A 539 -35.02 19.38 -3.73
N THR A 540 -34.84 18.27 -4.45
CA THR A 540 -34.84 18.24 -5.91
C THR A 540 -36.27 18.25 -6.44
N VAL A 541 -36.67 19.34 -7.07
CA VAL A 541 -37.96 19.47 -7.75
C VAL A 541 -37.85 18.98 -9.19
N LYS A 542 -38.80 18.15 -9.62
CA LYS A 542 -38.97 17.69 -11.01
C LYS A 542 -40.26 18.29 -11.57
N LEU A 543 -40.17 18.93 -12.74
CA LEU A 543 -41.29 19.56 -13.44
C LEU A 543 -41.71 18.71 -14.64
N PHE A 544 -43.01 18.46 -14.78
CA PHE A 544 -43.61 17.61 -15.81
C PHE A 544 -44.66 18.36 -16.62
N ASN A 545 -44.81 18.00 -17.90
CA ASN A 545 -45.96 18.32 -18.74
C ASN A 545 -46.76 17.03 -18.94
N GLY A 546 -47.89 16.88 -18.24
CA GLY A 546 -48.56 15.60 -18.07
C GLY A 546 -47.63 14.54 -17.47
N THR A 547 -47.18 13.57 -18.27
CA THR A 547 -46.21 12.53 -17.86
C THR A 547 -44.77 12.78 -18.30
N THR A 548 -44.51 13.84 -19.08
CA THR A 548 -43.19 14.11 -19.67
C THR A 548 -42.38 15.01 -18.76
N LEU A 549 -41.23 14.53 -18.25
CA LEU A 549 -40.29 15.36 -17.50
C LEU A 549 -39.72 16.45 -18.41
N LEU A 550 -39.89 17.72 -18.03
CA LEU A 550 -39.32 18.88 -18.72
C LEU A 550 -37.92 19.22 -18.19
N GLY A 551 -37.72 19.07 -16.88
CA GLY A 551 -36.48 19.39 -16.22
C GLY A 551 -36.54 19.16 -14.71
N ALA A 552 -35.40 19.35 -14.06
CA ALA A 552 -35.26 19.29 -12.61
C ALA A 552 -34.38 20.44 -12.11
N GLY A 553 -34.58 20.84 -10.86
CA GLY A 553 -33.80 21.87 -10.18
C GLY A 553 -33.93 21.73 -8.67
N VAL A 554 -32.91 22.14 -7.92
CA VAL A 554 -32.91 22.10 -6.46
C VAL A 554 -33.58 23.37 -5.91
N ALA A 555 -34.45 23.23 -4.91
CA ALA A 555 -35.00 24.37 -4.18
C ALA A 555 -33.94 24.95 -3.24
N ASP A 556 -33.77 26.27 -3.27
CA ASP A 556 -32.74 26.97 -2.50
C ASP A 556 -33.02 26.95 -0.97
N THR A 557 -32.17 27.62 -0.19
CA THR A 557 -32.32 27.71 1.28
C THR A 557 -33.55 28.49 1.75
N SER A 558 -34.28 29.16 0.85
CA SER A 558 -35.60 29.76 1.10
C SER A 558 -36.77 28.84 0.68
N GLY A 559 -36.47 27.68 0.07
CA GLY A 559 -37.43 26.78 -0.56
C GLY A 559 -37.84 27.21 -1.97
N SER A 560 -37.18 28.21 -2.57
CA SER A 560 -37.55 28.72 -3.90
C SER A 560 -36.86 27.94 -5.01
N TRP A 561 -37.56 27.66 -6.11
CA TRP A 561 -37.00 26.98 -7.29
C TRP A 561 -37.47 27.63 -8.60
N ASN A 562 -36.67 27.44 -9.65
CA ASN A 562 -37.05 27.77 -11.02
C ASN A 562 -36.50 26.70 -11.99
N ILE A 563 -37.26 26.37 -13.02
CA ILE A 563 -36.91 25.39 -14.06
C ILE A 563 -37.28 25.99 -15.42
N ASN A 564 -36.32 26.03 -16.35
CA ASN A 564 -36.58 26.33 -17.76
C ASN A 564 -37.14 25.06 -18.43
N THR A 565 -38.28 25.18 -19.13
CA THR A 565 -38.98 24.05 -19.77
C THR A 565 -38.29 23.51 -21.01
N GLY A 566 -37.36 24.27 -21.59
CA GLY A 566 -36.95 24.10 -22.99
C GLY A 566 -38.11 24.41 -23.96
N PRO A 567 -37.92 24.16 -25.27
CA PRO A 567 -38.94 24.42 -26.29
C PRO A 567 -40.17 23.51 -26.14
N LEU A 568 -41.35 24.12 -26.14
CA LEU A 568 -42.66 23.49 -26.02
C LEU A 568 -43.42 23.54 -27.36
N SER A 569 -44.42 22.67 -27.50
CA SER A 569 -45.34 22.71 -28.65
C SER A 569 -46.44 23.75 -28.45
N PRO A 570 -46.89 24.47 -29.51
CA PRO A 570 -47.99 25.42 -29.42
C PRO A 570 -49.29 24.81 -28.85
N GLY A 571 -50.00 25.57 -28.02
CA GLY A 571 -51.21 25.14 -27.32
C GLY A 571 -51.10 25.21 -25.79
N THR A 572 -52.13 24.74 -25.10
CA THR A 572 -52.17 24.62 -23.63
C THR A 572 -51.29 23.46 -23.16
N GLN A 573 -50.43 23.72 -22.16
CA GLN A 573 -49.66 22.71 -21.44
C GLN A 573 -50.36 22.34 -20.12
N ASP A 574 -49.96 21.24 -19.47
CA ASP A 574 -50.48 20.78 -18.17
C ASP A 574 -49.29 20.55 -17.22
N PHE A 575 -48.87 21.60 -16.52
CA PHE A 575 -47.64 21.58 -15.71
C PHE A 575 -47.90 21.16 -14.26
N THR A 576 -47.18 20.12 -13.82
CA THR A 576 -47.16 19.66 -12.42
C THR A 576 -45.72 19.37 -11.96
N ALA A 577 -45.49 19.34 -10.65
CA ALA A 577 -44.18 19.12 -10.07
C ALA A 577 -44.22 18.19 -8.85
N THR A 578 -43.11 17.52 -8.57
CA THR A 578 -42.86 16.73 -7.36
C THR A 578 -41.49 17.09 -6.76
N ALA A 579 -41.41 17.19 -5.43
CA ALA A 579 -40.14 17.30 -4.73
C ALA A 579 -39.58 15.90 -4.39
N THR A 580 -38.27 15.80 -4.24
CA THR A 580 -37.57 14.66 -3.66
C THR A 580 -36.53 15.19 -2.68
N ASP A 581 -36.57 14.76 -1.43
CA ASP A 581 -35.59 15.18 -0.40
C ASP A 581 -34.22 14.47 -0.55
N ALA A 582 -33.31 14.72 0.38
CA ALA A 582 -32.00 14.07 0.40
C ALA A 582 -32.09 12.55 0.63
N ALA A 583 -33.00 12.11 1.51
CA ALA A 583 -33.25 10.70 1.83
C ALA A 583 -33.90 9.90 0.68
N GLY A 584 -34.38 10.58 -0.36
CA GLY A 584 -35.04 10.00 -1.52
C GLY A 584 -36.56 9.82 -1.38
N ASN A 585 -37.22 10.41 -0.37
CA ASN A 585 -38.67 10.44 -0.31
C ASN A 585 -39.26 11.39 -1.36
N VAL A 586 -40.37 11.01 -1.98
CA VAL A 586 -41.03 11.79 -3.03
C VAL A 586 -42.34 12.38 -2.50
N SER A 587 -42.54 13.69 -2.71
CA SER A 587 -43.77 14.38 -2.32
C SER A 587 -44.99 13.90 -3.13
N SER A 588 -46.19 14.25 -2.67
CA SER A 588 -47.35 14.30 -3.57
C SER A 588 -47.16 15.41 -4.64
N VAL A 589 -47.91 15.31 -5.74
CA VAL A 589 -47.88 16.29 -6.84
C VAL A 589 -48.37 17.69 -6.41
N SER A 590 -47.86 18.71 -7.09
CA SER A 590 -48.20 20.13 -6.91
C SER A 590 -49.63 20.48 -7.35
N ASN A 591 -49.98 21.77 -7.21
CA ASN A 591 -51.01 22.37 -8.05
C ASN A 591 -50.62 22.31 -9.54
N VAL A 592 -51.63 22.30 -10.41
CA VAL A 592 -51.48 22.42 -11.87
C VAL A 592 -51.25 23.88 -12.26
N LEU A 593 -50.50 24.12 -13.34
CA LEU A 593 -50.42 25.38 -14.07
C LEU A 593 -50.63 25.12 -15.57
N ASP A 594 -51.54 25.85 -16.22
CA ASP A 594 -51.98 25.60 -17.61
C ASP A 594 -51.55 26.72 -18.59
N PRO A 595 -50.24 26.95 -18.86
CA PRO A 595 -49.81 28.03 -19.74
C PRO A 595 -50.10 27.72 -21.22
N VAL A 596 -50.24 28.76 -22.04
CA VAL A 596 -50.57 28.63 -23.47
C VAL A 596 -49.43 29.17 -24.33
N ILE A 597 -48.81 28.29 -25.11
CA ILE A 597 -47.72 28.60 -26.04
C ILE A 597 -48.31 29.00 -27.40
N GLY A 598 -47.84 30.12 -27.94
CA GLY A 598 -48.26 30.61 -29.27
C GLY A 598 -47.64 29.82 -30.43
N PRO A 599 -48.12 30.00 -31.67
CA PRO A 599 -47.43 29.51 -32.85
C PRO A 599 -46.09 30.25 -33.03
N THR A 600 -45.06 29.53 -33.49
CA THR A 600 -43.75 30.11 -33.82
C THR A 600 -43.85 31.08 -34.99
N PRO A 601 -43.28 32.30 -34.88
CA PRO A 601 -43.03 33.16 -36.03
C PRO A 601 -42.06 32.51 -37.03
N VAL A 602 -42.31 32.73 -38.31
CA VAL A 602 -41.43 32.36 -39.43
C VAL A 602 -41.08 33.64 -40.19
N VAL A 603 -39.81 34.03 -40.17
CA VAL A 603 -39.33 35.17 -40.96
C VAL A 603 -39.22 34.71 -42.41
N ILE A 604 -39.97 35.34 -43.31
CA ILE A 604 -39.93 35.09 -44.76
C ILE A 604 -38.82 35.91 -45.40
N GLU A 605 -38.66 37.16 -44.95
CA GLU A 605 -37.74 38.15 -45.49
C GLU A 605 -37.40 39.18 -44.39
N SER A 606 -36.18 39.73 -44.40
CA SER A 606 -35.64 40.57 -43.33
C SER A 606 -34.54 41.55 -43.77
N PHE A 607 -34.57 42.01 -45.03
CA PHE A 607 -33.68 43.06 -45.50
C PHE A 607 -34.28 44.43 -45.15
N GLY A 608 -33.57 45.52 -45.46
CA GLY A 608 -34.09 46.88 -45.21
C GLY A 608 -34.45 47.18 -43.74
N SER A 609 -35.52 47.93 -43.51
CA SER A 609 -35.95 48.40 -42.18
C SER A 609 -37.07 47.56 -41.52
N THR A 610 -37.67 46.63 -42.26
CA THR A 610 -38.83 45.83 -41.86
C THR A 610 -38.62 44.36 -42.24
N SER A 611 -39.14 43.42 -41.45
CA SER A 611 -39.19 42.00 -41.79
C SER A 611 -40.62 41.60 -42.15
N LEU A 612 -40.75 40.74 -43.17
CA LEU A 612 -41.99 40.03 -43.45
C LEU A 612 -42.03 38.75 -42.60
N VAL A 613 -42.95 38.69 -41.64
CA VAL A 613 -43.04 37.59 -40.67
C VAL A 613 -44.40 36.91 -40.75
N GLU A 614 -44.43 35.59 -40.93
CA GLU A 614 -45.64 34.78 -40.83
C GLU A 614 -45.79 34.23 -39.40
N VAL A 615 -46.92 34.51 -38.75
CA VAL A 615 -47.25 33.97 -37.42
C VAL A 615 -48.54 33.16 -37.50
N GLY A 616 -48.43 31.85 -37.28
CA GLY A 616 -49.52 30.91 -37.55
C GLY A 616 -49.74 30.74 -39.05
N ASN A 617 -50.66 31.54 -39.62
CA ASN A 617 -50.87 31.67 -41.06
C ASN A 617 -50.92 33.15 -41.52
N ASN A 618 -50.76 34.12 -40.61
CA ASN A 618 -51.01 35.55 -40.86
C ASN A 618 -49.68 36.29 -41.06
N PHE A 619 -49.63 37.26 -41.98
CA PHE A 619 -48.41 38.04 -42.25
C PHE A 619 -48.36 39.36 -41.47
N TYR A 620 -47.18 39.69 -40.93
CA TYR A 620 -46.86 40.88 -40.13
C TYR A 620 -45.64 41.61 -40.72
N PHE A 621 -45.61 42.93 -40.55
CA PHE A 621 -44.54 43.82 -41.03
C PHE A 621 -43.70 44.31 -39.85
N ASP A 622 -42.98 43.40 -39.20
CA ASP A 622 -42.28 43.68 -37.96
C ASP A 622 -41.05 44.56 -38.21
N SER A 623 -40.95 45.74 -37.59
CA SER A 623 -39.75 46.58 -37.80
C SER A 623 -38.52 45.89 -37.24
N ASN A 624 -37.43 45.88 -38.02
CA ASN A 624 -36.12 45.33 -37.65
C ASN A 624 -35.52 46.04 -36.43
N SER A 625 -36.09 47.18 -36.00
CA SER A 625 -35.70 47.93 -34.80
C SER A 625 -36.54 47.66 -33.55
N THR A 626 -37.76 47.11 -33.67
CA THR A 626 -38.69 46.90 -32.53
C THR A 626 -39.25 45.48 -32.42
N GLY A 627 -39.02 44.60 -33.39
CA GLY A 627 -39.48 43.20 -33.36
C GLY A 627 -41.02 43.04 -33.34
N ALA A 628 -41.74 44.05 -33.83
CA ALA A 628 -43.19 44.09 -33.87
C ALA A 628 -43.68 45.15 -34.87
N GLY A 629 -44.79 44.88 -35.55
CA GLY A 629 -45.43 45.80 -36.49
C GLY A 629 -46.86 45.40 -36.88
N PRO A 630 -47.44 46.05 -37.91
CA PRO A 630 -48.82 45.80 -38.30
C PRO A 630 -48.98 44.48 -39.08
N GLU A 631 -50.09 43.80 -38.82
CA GLU A 631 -50.58 42.66 -39.60
C GLU A 631 -51.17 43.11 -40.94
N LEU A 632 -50.70 42.51 -42.04
CA LEU A 632 -51.20 42.71 -43.40
C LEU A 632 -52.69 42.37 -43.50
N LYS A 633 -53.48 43.30 -44.04
CA LYS A 633 -54.94 43.19 -44.15
C LYS A 633 -55.45 43.49 -45.54
N PHE A 634 -56.38 42.66 -46.02
CA PHE A 634 -57.16 42.93 -47.22
C PHE A 634 -58.64 43.08 -46.86
N ALA A 635 -59.25 44.19 -47.27
CA ALA A 635 -60.64 44.55 -46.92
C ALA A 635 -60.97 44.51 -45.41
N GLY A 636 -59.97 44.72 -44.54
CA GLY A 636 -60.12 44.73 -43.08
C GLY A 636 -60.03 43.37 -42.39
N ALA A 637 -59.79 42.28 -43.13
CA ALA A 637 -59.42 40.98 -42.58
C ALA A 637 -57.92 40.72 -42.79
N ALA A 638 -57.27 39.98 -41.89
CA ALA A 638 -55.90 39.55 -42.06
C ALA A 638 -55.73 38.76 -43.38
N VAL A 639 -54.61 38.98 -44.08
CA VAL A 639 -54.24 38.13 -45.22
C VAL A 639 -53.53 36.90 -44.69
N VAL A 640 -54.01 35.72 -45.10
CA VAL A 640 -53.46 34.44 -44.67
C VAL A 640 -52.76 33.69 -45.80
N ALA A 641 -51.79 32.84 -45.47
CA ALA A 641 -51.07 32.02 -46.44
C ALA A 641 -52.01 31.23 -47.36
N GLY A 642 -51.71 31.24 -48.66
CA GLY A 642 -52.51 30.61 -49.72
C GLY A 642 -53.83 31.31 -50.07
N GLN A 643 -54.25 32.37 -49.37
CA GLN A 643 -55.51 33.09 -49.65
C GLN A 643 -55.59 33.66 -51.08
N LEU A 644 -54.44 34.05 -51.65
CA LEU A 644 -54.32 34.61 -52.99
C LEU A 644 -53.91 33.55 -54.04
N GLY A 645 -54.04 32.27 -53.72
CA GLY A 645 -53.73 31.15 -54.61
C GLY A 645 -52.23 30.94 -54.76
N ALA A 646 -51.70 31.18 -55.97
CA ALA A 646 -50.28 30.98 -56.29
C ALA A 646 -49.38 32.20 -55.99
N TRP A 647 -49.96 33.30 -55.50
CA TRP A 647 -49.21 34.50 -55.08
C TRP A 647 -48.71 34.33 -53.65
N ALA A 648 -47.39 34.40 -53.47
CA ALA A 648 -46.73 34.51 -52.16
C ALA A 648 -46.15 35.92 -51.98
N PRO A 649 -46.20 36.50 -50.77
CA PRO A 649 -45.43 37.70 -50.47
C PRO A 649 -43.96 37.29 -50.30
N ILE A 650 -43.04 38.09 -50.83
CA ILE A 650 -41.59 37.79 -50.86
C ILE A 650 -40.72 38.85 -50.18
N GLY A 651 -41.29 39.99 -49.80
CA GLY A 651 -40.61 41.00 -48.98
C GLY A 651 -41.48 42.22 -48.67
N VAL A 652 -41.07 43.03 -47.70
CA VAL A 652 -41.76 44.26 -47.27
C VAL A 652 -40.77 45.38 -46.91
N GLU A 653 -41.08 46.62 -47.30
CA GLU A 653 -40.34 47.80 -46.80
C GLU A 653 -41.30 48.94 -46.39
N GLN A 654 -40.91 49.68 -45.35
CA GLN A 654 -41.67 50.82 -44.83
C GLN A 654 -41.47 52.07 -45.70
N THR A 655 -42.58 52.68 -46.11
CA THR A 655 -42.61 53.96 -46.82
C THR A 655 -43.10 55.09 -45.92
N LEU A 656 -42.98 56.34 -46.40
CA LEU A 656 -43.42 57.55 -45.67
C LEU A 656 -44.93 57.56 -45.30
N THR A 657 -45.74 56.67 -45.86
CA THR A 657 -47.21 56.62 -45.63
C THR A 657 -47.76 55.23 -45.33
N GLY A 658 -46.93 54.19 -45.29
CA GLY A 658 -47.37 52.80 -45.16
C GLY A 658 -46.26 51.81 -45.47
N TYR A 659 -46.57 50.75 -46.20
CA TYR A 659 -45.59 49.73 -46.61
C TYR A 659 -45.76 49.35 -48.08
N GLU A 660 -44.65 49.07 -48.74
CA GLU A 660 -44.60 48.38 -50.03
C GLU A 660 -44.37 46.89 -49.77
N VAL A 661 -45.18 46.01 -50.36
CA VAL A 661 -45.09 44.55 -50.20
C VAL A 661 -44.89 43.93 -51.58
N ALA A 662 -43.77 43.21 -51.77
CA ALA A 662 -43.49 42.52 -53.01
C ALA A 662 -44.17 41.14 -53.04
N TRP A 663 -44.80 40.80 -54.17
CA TRP A 663 -45.45 39.52 -54.40
C TRP A 663 -44.90 38.84 -55.65
N LYS A 664 -44.80 37.50 -55.60
CA LYS A 664 -44.32 36.63 -56.69
C LYS A 664 -45.30 35.48 -56.90
N VAL A 665 -45.52 35.08 -58.16
CA VAL A 665 -46.25 33.84 -58.47
C VAL A 665 -45.28 32.66 -58.37
N THR A 666 -45.58 31.70 -57.49
CA THR A 666 -44.74 30.51 -57.30
C THR A 666 -44.61 29.72 -58.60
N GLY A 667 -43.41 29.71 -59.19
CA GLY A 667 -43.09 29.00 -60.43
C GLY A 667 -43.44 29.73 -61.73
N ALA A 668 -43.71 31.05 -61.70
CA ALA A 668 -43.88 31.85 -62.90
C ALA A 668 -43.12 33.19 -62.82
N ASP A 669 -42.75 33.73 -63.98
CA ASP A 669 -42.12 35.04 -64.11
C ASP A 669 -43.19 36.17 -64.03
N GLN A 670 -43.77 36.32 -62.84
CA GLN A 670 -44.85 37.28 -62.55
C GLN A 670 -44.70 37.85 -61.15
N TYR A 671 -44.58 39.17 -61.09
CA TYR A 671 -44.37 39.98 -59.89
C TYR A 671 -45.40 41.11 -59.81
N GLY A 672 -45.67 41.60 -58.60
CA GLY A 672 -46.47 42.81 -58.38
C GLY A 672 -46.25 43.38 -56.99
N ILE A 673 -46.32 44.71 -56.87
CA ILE A 673 -46.15 45.41 -55.58
C ILE A 673 -47.51 45.84 -55.05
N TRP A 674 -47.79 45.56 -53.78
CA TRP A 674 -48.93 46.10 -53.04
C TRP A 674 -48.46 47.29 -52.19
N ASN A 675 -49.32 48.30 -52.09
CA ASN A 675 -49.16 49.44 -51.17
C ASN A 675 -50.20 49.30 -50.06
N THR A 676 -49.77 49.41 -48.80
CA THR A 676 -50.67 49.47 -47.64
C THR A 676 -50.68 50.85 -46.99
N ASP A 677 -51.62 51.08 -46.07
CA ASP A 677 -51.49 52.13 -45.07
C ASP A 677 -50.48 51.74 -43.96
N SER A 678 -50.23 52.65 -43.03
CA SER A 678 -49.36 52.43 -41.86
C SER A 678 -49.89 51.40 -40.85
N ASN A 679 -51.07 50.83 -41.06
CA ASN A 679 -51.70 49.80 -40.23
C ASN A 679 -51.78 48.44 -40.94
N GLY A 680 -51.10 48.29 -42.08
CA GLY A 680 -51.06 47.07 -42.89
C GLY A 680 -52.27 46.87 -43.81
N ASN A 681 -53.22 47.81 -43.89
CA ASN A 681 -54.39 47.68 -44.77
C ASN A 681 -54.02 47.96 -46.22
N TYR A 682 -54.33 47.03 -47.13
CA TYR A 682 -54.22 47.20 -48.57
C TYR A 682 -54.92 48.47 -49.09
N VAL A 683 -54.19 49.27 -49.88
CA VAL A 683 -54.67 50.50 -50.53
C VAL A 683 -54.71 50.35 -52.06
N SER A 684 -53.64 49.86 -52.67
CA SER A 684 -53.52 49.71 -54.13
C SER A 684 -52.43 48.71 -54.52
N ASN A 685 -52.37 48.31 -55.79
CA ASN A 685 -51.31 47.49 -56.37
C ASN A 685 -50.79 48.08 -57.68
N THR A 686 -49.61 47.63 -58.11
CA THR A 686 -49.11 47.82 -59.48
C THR A 686 -49.77 46.83 -60.45
N ASP A 687 -49.65 47.10 -61.75
CA ASP A 687 -49.83 46.04 -62.76
C ASP A 687 -48.82 44.90 -62.55
N VAL A 688 -49.17 43.71 -63.05
CA VAL A 688 -48.30 42.52 -63.00
C VAL A 688 -47.22 42.61 -64.07
N VAL A 689 -45.96 42.39 -63.68
CA VAL A 689 -44.79 42.50 -64.54
C VAL A 689 -43.91 41.24 -64.51
N SER A 690 -43.12 41.03 -65.56
CA SER A 690 -42.02 40.07 -65.62
C SER A 690 -40.81 40.54 -64.80
N GLY A 691 -39.90 39.63 -64.46
CA GLY A 691 -38.66 39.92 -63.73
C GLY A 691 -37.79 40.97 -64.44
N THR A 692 -37.57 40.80 -65.74
CA THR A 692 -36.79 41.72 -66.59
C THR A 692 -37.58 42.99 -66.97
N SER A 693 -38.22 43.62 -66.00
CA SER A 693 -39.01 44.84 -66.18
C SER A 693 -38.36 45.99 -65.45
N ALA A 694 -38.03 47.06 -66.19
CA ALA A 694 -37.54 48.32 -65.64
C ALA A 694 -38.45 48.94 -64.56
N MET A 695 -39.71 48.50 -64.44
CA MET A 695 -40.57 48.85 -63.32
C MET A 695 -40.24 48.04 -62.05
N LEU A 696 -40.02 46.73 -62.16
CA LEU A 696 -39.57 45.89 -61.03
C LEU A 696 -38.16 46.28 -60.60
N GLU A 697 -37.24 46.44 -61.56
CA GLU A 697 -35.87 46.96 -61.33
C GLU A 697 -35.90 48.28 -60.54
N SER A 698 -36.89 49.16 -60.78
CA SER A 698 -37.00 50.40 -60.00
C SER A 698 -37.43 50.16 -58.55
N PHE A 699 -38.25 49.15 -58.26
CA PHE A 699 -38.67 48.77 -56.91
C PHE A 699 -37.59 47.99 -56.15
N GLU A 700 -36.71 47.23 -56.81
CA GLU A 700 -35.57 46.55 -56.18
C GLU A 700 -34.70 47.54 -55.38
N THR A 701 -34.58 48.79 -55.85
CA THR A 701 -33.90 49.87 -55.12
C THR A 701 -34.67 50.41 -53.90
N SER A 702 -36.00 50.26 -53.83
CA SER A 702 -36.80 50.53 -52.62
C SER A 702 -36.70 49.40 -51.60
N PHE A 703 -36.82 48.15 -52.05
CA PHE A 703 -36.74 46.95 -51.21
C PHE A 703 -35.30 46.61 -50.78
N HIS A 704 -34.29 47.26 -51.36
CA HIS A 704 -32.87 46.96 -51.18
C HIS A 704 -32.51 45.51 -51.51
N GLN A 705 -33.21 44.91 -52.48
CA GLN A 705 -33.21 43.48 -52.77
C GLN A 705 -33.26 43.20 -54.27
N ASP A 706 -32.53 42.18 -54.71
CA ASP A 706 -32.74 41.52 -56.00
C ASP A 706 -34.02 40.67 -55.92
N LEU A 707 -35.16 41.26 -56.29
CA LEU A 707 -36.46 40.60 -56.23
C LEU A 707 -36.62 39.56 -57.34
N ASN A 708 -35.95 39.77 -58.48
CA ASN A 708 -36.13 38.97 -59.67
C ASN A 708 -35.22 37.72 -59.70
N GLY A 709 -33.98 37.85 -59.19
CA GLY A 709 -32.96 36.81 -59.07
C GLY A 709 -31.85 36.88 -60.13
N ASP A 710 -31.55 38.06 -60.69
CA ASP A 710 -30.52 38.22 -61.74
C ASP A 710 -29.12 38.61 -61.23
N GLY A 711 -28.99 38.93 -59.93
CA GLY A 711 -27.74 39.34 -59.29
C GLY A 711 -27.48 40.85 -59.27
N VAL A 712 -28.43 41.68 -59.71
CA VAL A 712 -28.35 43.15 -59.66
C VAL A 712 -29.48 43.72 -58.80
N ILE A 713 -29.25 44.86 -58.16
CA ILE A 713 -30.31 45.63 -57.49
C ILE A 713 -30.57 46.87 -58.35
N GLY A 714 -31.59 46.79 -59.21
CA GLY A 714 -31.98 47.86 -60.12
C GLY A 714 -31.21 47.92 -61.45
N PRO A 715 -31.48 48.94 -62.29
CA PRO A 715 -31.16 48.90 -63.71
C PRO A 715 -29.65 48.95 -64.01
N PRO A 716 -29.15 48.15 -64.96
CA PRO A 716 -27.72 47.99 -65.21
C PRO A 716 -27.05 49.25 -65.79
N SER A 717 -25.86 49.57 -65.26
CA SER A 717 -25.06 50.74 -65.66
C SER A 717 -24.13 50.46 -66.86
N PRO A 718 -23.78 51.49 -67.66
CA PRO A 718 -22.90 51.34 -68.82
C PRO A 718 -21.46 50.98 -68.43
N GLN A 719 -20.84 50.11 -69.22
CA GLN A 719 -19.49 49.58 -69.01
C GLN A 719 -18.41 50.67 -69.16
N THR A 720 -17.39 50.61 -68.30
CA THR A 720 -16.14 51.40 -68.37
C THR A 720 -14.94 50.46 -68.34
N SER A 721 -13.90 50.78 -69.09
CA SER A 721 -12.68 49.97 -69.14
C SER A 721 -11.44 50.85 -69.10
N VAL A 722 -10.68 50.73 -68.00
CA VAL A 722 -9.35 51.34 -67.87
C VAL A 722 -8.38 50.56 -68.75
N ILE A 723 -7.72 51.24 -69.67
CA ILE A 723 -6.69 50.65 -70.54
C ILE A 723 -5.35 50.68 -69.83
N GLU A 724 -5.06 51.80 -69.17
CA GLU A 724 -3.78 52.10 -68.53
C GLU A 724 -4.02 53.13 -67.41
N SER A 725 -3.26 53.04 -66.31
CA SER A 725 -3.47 53.84 -65.09
C SER A 725 -2.20 54.09 -64.27
N SER A 726 -1.04 54.11 -64.94
CA SER A 726 0.25 54.33 -64.31
C SER A 726 0.59 55.81 -64.26
N GLY A 727 1.32 56.25 -63.23
CA GLY A 727 1.68 57.67 -63.10
C GLY A 727 0.51 58.56 -62.66
N SER A 728 0.41 59.78 -63.20
CA SER A 728 -0.56 60.78 -62.74
C SER A 728 -1.92 60.73 -63.45
N THR A 729 -2.03 59.97 -64.54
CA THR A 729 -3.20 59.95 -65.43
C THR A 729 -3.58 58.51 -65.76
N SER A 730 -4.86 58.25 -66.01
CA SER A 730 -5.36 56.99 -66.58
C SER A 730 -5.88 57.24 -67.98
N LEU A 731 -5.50 56.36 -68.91
CA LEU A 731 -6.17 56.19 -70.19
C LEU A 731 -7.40 55.30 -69.98
N VAL A 732 -8.59 55.90 -70.03
CA VAL A 732 -9.86 55.19 -69.82
C VAL A 732 -10.69 55.21 -71.08
N GLU A 733 -11.14 54.03 -71.53
CA GLU A 733 -12.16 53.91 -72.58
C GLU A 733 -13.55 53.88 -71.93
N VAL A 734 -14.40 54.82 -72.36
CA VAL A 734 -15.80 54.95 -71.92
C VAL A 734 -16.68 54.91 -73.16
N GLY A 735 -17.46 53.84 -73.30
CA GLY A 735 -18.08 53.50 -74.59
C GLY A 735 -17.00 53.10 -75.60
N ASN A 736 -16.78 53.95 -76.61
CA ASN A 736 -15.71 53.77 -77.61
C ASN A 736 -14.70 54.95 -77.62
N ASN A 737 -14.79 55.86 -76.65
CA ASN A 737 -14.04 57.13 -76.62
C ASN A 737 -12.93 57.08 -75.55
N TYR A 738 -11.77 57.64 -75.86
CA TYR A 738 -10.61 57.68 -74.95
C TYR A 738 -10.56 58.97 -74.12
N TYR A 739 -10.43 58.83 -72.80
CA TYR A 739 -10.31 59.92 -71.84
C TYR A 739 -9.02 59.82 -71.02
N PHE A 740 -8.50 60.98 -70.61
CA PHE A 740 -7.30 61.15 -69.80
C PHE A 740 -7.69 61.57 -68.38
N TYR A 741 -8.12 60.61 -67.55
CA TYR A 741 -8.60 60.92 -66.20
C TYR A 741 -7.43 61.10 -65.24
N SER A 742 -7.33 62.24 -64.55
CA SER A 742 -6.29 62.38 -63.52
C SER A 742 -6.57 61.41 -62.37
N ASN A 743 -5.55 60.65 -61.97
CA ASN A 743 -5.66 59.61 -60.93
C ASN A 743 -6.03 60.20 -59.56
N SER A 744 -5.84 61.51 -59.38
CA SER A 744 -6.21 62.26 -58.17
C SER A 744 -7.64 62.82 -58.18
N THR A 745 -8.33 62.84 -59.34
CA THR A 745 -9.64 63.49 -59.50
C THR A 745 -10.70 62.64 -60.21
N GLY A 746 -10.35 61.47 -60.74
CA GLY A 746 -11.28 60.58 -61.45
C GLY A 746 -11.90 61.16 -62.72
N ALA A 747 -11.30 62.22 -63.26
CA ALA A 747 -11.85 63.00 -64.37
C ALA A 747 -10.74 63.76 -65.11
N GLY A 748 -10.99 64.07 -66.40
CA GLY A 748 -10.09 64.84 -67.26
C GLY A 748 -10.58 64.87 -68.71
N PRO A 749 -9.76 65.38 -69.66
CA PRO A 749 -10.19 65.62 -71.03
C PRO A 749 -10.37 64.35 -71.87
N GLU A 750 -11.01 64.52 -73.02
CA GLU A 750 -11.24 63.52 -74.05
C GLU A 750 -10.21 63.70 -75.18
N LEU A 751 -9.54 62.62 -75.60
CA LEU A 751 -8.59 62.64 -76.71
C LEU A 751 -9.30 63.08 -78.00
N LYS A 752 -8.74 64.08 -78.68
CA LYS A 752 -9.34 64.71 -79.87
C LYS A 752 -8.36 64.86 -81.02
N PHE A 753 -8.79 64.47 -82.22
CA PHE A 753 -8.06 64.73 -83.47
C PHE A 753 -8.90 65.65 -84.36
N ALA A 754 -8.30 66.75 -84.82
CA ALA A 754 -8.98 67.80 -85.59
C ALA A 754 -10.29 68.35 -84.95
N GLY A 755 -10.42 68.26 -83.62
CA GLY A 755 -11.57 68.75 -82.86
C GLY A 755 -12.71 67.74 -82.67
N ALA A 756 -12.60 66.52 -83.22
CA ALA A 756 -13.52 65.42 -82.94
C ALA A 756 -12.86 64.40 -81.99
N ALA A 757 -13.66 63.74 -81.14
CA ALA A 757 -13.17 62.67 -80.26
C ALA A 757 -12.50 61.55 -81.09
N VAL A 758 -11.40 61.00 -80.59
CA VAL A 758 -10.78 59.80 -81.18
C VAL A 758 -11.47 58.58 -80.61
N VAL A 759 -11.99 57.73 -81.49
CA VAL A 759 -12.71 56.51 -81.13
C VAL A 759 -11.91 55.25 -81.48
N ALA A 760 -12.21 54.14 -80.81
CA ALA A 760 -11.56 52.85 -81.04
C ALA A 760 -11.56 52.44 -82.52
N GLY A 761 -10.38 52.01 -83.00
CA GLY A 761 -10.15 51.60 -84.39
C GLY A 761 -10.09 52.73 -85.43
N GLN A 762 -10.32 54.00 -85.06
CA GLN A 762 -10.33 55.12 -86.02
C GLN A 762 -8.99 55.32 -86.75
N LEU A 763 -7.88 54.97 -86.11
CA LEU A 763 -6.52 55.10 -86.66
C LEU A 763 -5.97 53.78 -87.24
N GLY A 764 -6.85 52.82 -87.51
CA GLY A 764 -6.48 51.52 -88.06
C GLY A 764 -5.88 50.60 -87.00
N ALA A 765 -4.65 50.12 -87.23
CA ALA A 765 -3.95 49.19 -86.34
C ALA A 765 -3.21 49.86 -85.17
N TRP A 766 -3.26 51.20 -85.08
CA TRP A 766 -2.70 51.98 -83.98
C TRP A 766 -3.67 52.02 -82.80
N ALA A 767 -3.25 51.48 -81.65
CA ALA A 767 -3.94 51.61 -80.38
C ALA A 767 -3.15 52.54 -79.44
N PRO A 768 -3.83 53.37 -78.62
CA PRO A 768 -3.18 54.10 -77.54
C PRO A 768 -2.87 53.10 -76.40
N ILE A 769 -1.66 53.16 -75.87
CA ILE A 769 -1.17 52.22 -74.84
C ILE A 769 -0.83 52.88 -73.50
N GLY A 770 -0.82 54.22 -73.44
CA GLY A 770 -0.72 54.95 -72.18
C GLY A 770 -0.77 56.48 -72.38
N VAL A 771 -1.02 57.23 -71.31
CA VAL A 771 -1.06 58.70 -71.33
C VAL A 771 -0.44 59.32 -70.08
N GLU A 772 0.39 60.36 -70.23
CA GLU A 772 0.86 61.15 -69.09
C GLU A 772 0.70 62.66 -69.28
N GLN A 773 0.52 63.37 -68.16
CA GLN A 773 0.31 64.82 -68.17
C GLN A 773 1.64 65.58 -68.19
N THR A 774 1.78 66.49 -69.16
CA THR A 774 2.93 67.40 -69.26
C THR A 774 2.57 68.82 -68.84
N LEU A 775 3.58 69.68 -68.65
CA LEU A 775 3.42 71.09 -68.29
C LEU A 775 2.52 71.92 -69.25
N THR A 776 2.23 71.42 -70.45
CA THR A 776 1.45 72.13 -71.48
C THR A 776 0.31 71.31 -72.09
N GLY A 777 0.12 70.05 -71.69
CA GLY A 777 -0.83 69.13 -72.32
C GLY A 777 -0.65 67.69 -71.86
N TYR A 778 -0.75 66.73 -72.77
CA TYR A 778 -0.51 65.32 -72.50
C TYR A 778 0.39 64.71 -73.58
N GLU A 779 1.21 63.75 -73.19
CA GLU A 779 1.89 62.82 -74.11
C GLU A 779 1.09 61.51 -74.13
N VAL A 780 0.78 60.99 -75.32
CA VAL A 780 0.00 59.75 -75.52
C VAL A 780 0.86 58.77 -76.29
N ALA A 781 1.14 57.60 -75.73
CA ALA A 781 1.92 56.55 -76.38
C ALA A 781 1.00 55.69 -77.27
N TRP A 782 1.46 55.35 -78.47
CA TRP A 782 0.75 54.54 -79.46
C TRP A 782 1.62 53.39 -79.95
N LYS A 783 0.99 52.24 -80.18
CA LYS A 783 1.63 51.01 -80.69
C LYS A 783 0.81 50.42 -81.83
N VAL A 784 1.48 49.90 -82.86
CA VAL A 784 0.83 49.06 -83.88
C VAL A 784 0.64 47.65 -83.33
N ALA A 785 -0.60 47.17 -83.28
CA ALA A 785 -0.89 45.82 -82.82
C ALA A 785 -0.20 44.76 -83.70
N GLY A 786 0.83 44.10 -83.15
CA GLY A 786 1.58 43.04 -83.83
C GLY A 786 2.79 43.49 -84.68
N ALA A 787 3.22 44.75 -84.57
CA ALA A 787 4.46 45.23 -85.21
C ALA A 787 5.36 45.99 -84.22
N ASP A 788 6.65 46.05 -84.54
CA ASP A 788 7.66 46.80 -83.79
C ASP A 788 7.66 48.28 -84.21
N GLU A 789 6.49 48.93 -84.08
CA GLU A 789 6.25 50.33 -84.48
C GLU A 789 5.51 51.08 -83.37
N TYR A 790 6.18 52.10 -82.84
CA TYR A 790 5.72 52.95 -81.73
C TYR A 790 5.77 54.43 -82.12
N GLY A 791 4.91 55.25 -81.51
CA GLY A 791 4.95 56.71 -81.67
C GLY A 791 4.27 57.42 -80.50
N VAL A 792 4.63 58.68 -80.28
CA VAL A 792 4.05 59.52 -79.21
C VAL A 792 3.33 60.70 -79.84
N TRP A 793 2.10 60.97 -79.40
CA TRP A 793 1.33 62.16 -79.74
C TRP A 793 1.42 63.17 -78.59
N ASN A 794 1.59 64.44 -78.93
CA ASN A 794 1.46 65.56 -78.01
C ASN A 794 0.08 66.20 -78.20
N THR A 795 -0.67 66.41 -77.13
CA THR A 795 -1.93 67.16 -77.13
C THR A 795 -1.79 68.50 -76.42
N ASP A 796 -2.79 69.39 -76.55
CA ASP A 796 -3.02 70.47 -75.60
C ASP A 796 -3.62 69.93 -74.29
N SER A 797 -3.81 70.81 -73.30
CA SER A 797 -4.42 70.47 -72.01
C SER A 797 -5.92 70.13 -72.06
N ASN A 798 -6.55 70.23 -73.24
CA ASN A 798 -7.94 69.83 -73.50
C ASN A 798 -8.04 68.50 -74.28
N GLY A 799 -6.91 67.82 -74.50
CA GLY A 799 -6.83 66.55 -75.23
C GLY A 799 -6.75 66.68 -76.76
N ASN A 800 -6.67 67.89 -77.32
CA ASN A 800 -6.56 68.10 -78.77
C ASN A 800 -5.15 67.82 -79.27
N TYR A 801 -5.01 66.94 -80.27
CA TYR A 801 -3.76 66.67 -80.98
C TYR A 801 -3.07 67.94 -81.51
N VAL A 802 -1.78 68.09 -81.21
CA VAL A 802 -0.91 69.19 -81.66
C VAL A 802 0.18 68.69 -82.61
N SER A 803 0.86 67.60 -82.26
CA SER A 803 1.96 67.02 -83.05
C SER A 803 2.24 65.56 -82.67
N ASN A 804 3.04 64.86 -83.48
CA ASN A 804 3.55 63.53 -83.16
C ASN A 804 5.08 63.45 -83.34
N THR A 805 5.69 62.46 -82.70
CA THR A 805 7.06 62.02 -82.99
C THR A 805 7.11 61.21 -84.29
N ALA A 806 8.32 60.97 -84.81
CA ALA A 806 8.53 59.98 -85.86
C ALA A 806 8.34 58.57 -85.28
N VAL A 807 7.83 57.64 -86.10
CA VAL A 807 7.69 56.23 -85.72
C VAL A 807 9.06 55.60 -85.47
N VAL A 808 9.17 54.84 -84.37
CA VAL A 808 10.39 54.15 -83.94
C VAL A 808 10.13 52.69 -83.57
N SER A 809 11.17 51.87 -83.63
CA SER A 809 11.19 50.51 -83.08
C SER A 809 11.28 50.51 -81.55
N GLY A 810 10.92 49.40 -80.91
CA GLY A 810 10.98 49.22 -79.46
C GLY A 810 12.36 49.45 -78.88
N THR A 811 13.40 48.89 -79.50
CA THR A 811 14.82 49.03 -79.09
C THR A 811 15.44 50.38 -79.51
N SER A 812 14.68 51.48 -79.37
CA SER A 812 15.10 52.82 -79.73
C SER A 812 15.38 53.63 -78.47
N ALA A 813 16.61 54.16 -78.36
CA ALA A 813 16.98 55.11 -77.32
C ALA A 813 16.11 56.39 -77.28
N MET A 814 15.27 56.63 -78.31
CA MET A 814 14.25 57.68 -78.28
C MET A 814 12.95 57.22 -77.60
N LEU A 815 12.59 55.93 -77.68
CA LEU A 815 11.47 55.34 -76.93
C LEU A 815 11.86 55.09 -75.47
N GLU A 816 13.06 54.56 -75.22
CA GLU A 816 13.67 54.40 -73.87
C GLU A 816 13.70 55.74 -73.09
N ALA A 817 13.81 56.87 -73.80
CA ALA A 817 13.74 58.20 -73.20
C ALA A 817 12.31 58.64 -72.84
N TYR A 818 11.28 58.14 -73.55
CA TYR A 818 9.87 58.39 -73.24
C TYR A 818 9.34 57.48 -72.12
N GLU A 819 9.83 56.24 -72.00
CA GLU A 819 9.45 55.32 -70.92
C GLU A 819 9.62 55.94 -69.51
N ILE A 820 10.67 56.75 -69.34
CA ILE A 820 10.92 57.54 -68.13
C ILE A 820 9.82 58.61 -67.89
N SER A 821 9.31 59.26 -68.95
CA SER A 821 8.20 60.23 -68.87
C SER A 821 6.84 59.58 -68.65
N PHE A 822 6.61 58.40 -69.23
CA PHE A 822 5.37 57.62 -69.09
C PHE A 822 5.32 56.78 -67.80
N HIS A 823 6.42 56.71 -67.04
CA HIS A 823 6.60 55.84 -65.88
C HIS A 823 6.35 54.35 -66.19
N GLN A 824 6.60 53.92 -67.43
CA GLN A 824 6.15 52.63 -67.98
C GLN A 824 7.17 52.02 -68.94
N ASP A 825 7.26 50.69 -68.91
CA ASP A 825 7.93 49.88 -69.93
C ASP A 825 6.99 49.80 -71.15
N LEU A 826 7.20 50.70 -72.12
CA LEU A 826 6.34 50.82 -73.30
C LEU A 826 6.64 49.74 -74.33
N ASN A 827 7.90 49.31 -74.41
CA ASN A 827 8.35 48.35 -75.40
C ASN A 827 8.07 46.88 -74.99
N GLY A 828 8.15 46.57 -73.69
CA GLY A 828 7.94 45.25 -73.08
C GLY A 828 9.23 44.46 -72.79
N ASP A 829 10.37 45.12 -72.58
CA ASP A 829 11.66 44.45 -72.31
C ASP A 829 11.96 44.20 -70.82
N GLY A 830 11.14 44.78 -69.92
CA GLY A 830 11.26 44.66 -68.47
C GLY A 830 11.98 45.81 -67.77
N VAL A 831 12.35 46.89 -68.48
CA VAL A 831 12.99 48.07 -67.88
C VAL A 831 12.29 49.36 -68.30
N ILE A 832 12.21 50.33 -67.38
CA ILE A 832 11.70 51.68 -67.66
C ILE A 832 12.88 52.57 -68.04
N GLY A 833 13.18 52.66 -69.34
CA GLY A 833 14.30 53.42 -69.89
C GLY A 833 15.68 52.79 -69.69
N THR A 834 16.74 53.54 -70.02
CA THR A 834 18.10 53.00 -70.22
C THR A 834 18.64 52.21 -69.00
N PRO A 835 18.90 50.89 -69.09
CA PRO A 835 19.19 50.04 -67.92
C PRO A 835 20.50 50.38 -67.15
N PRO A 836 20.43 50.72 -65.84
CA PRO A 836 21.61 50.91 -64.98
C PRO A 836 22.06 49.62 -64.26
N LEU A 837 23.32 49.61 -63.78
CA LEU A 837 23.93 48.46 -63.09
C LEU A 837 23.41 48.22 -61.66
N GLN A 838 23.41 46.95 -61.23
CA GLN A 838 22.99 46.49 -59.91
C GLN A 838 23.70 47.20 -58.74
N THR A 839 22.96 47.52 -57.65
CA THR A 839 23.29 47.08 -56.27
C THR A 839 22.18 47.41 -55.25
N SER A 840 22.10 46.60 -54.20
CA SER A 840 21.15 46.61 -53.07
C SER A 840 21.24 47.79 -52.10
N ALA A 841 20.11 48.24 -51.52
CA ALA A 841 20.01 48.65 -50.10
C ALA A 841 18.58 48.92 -49.55
N LEU A 842 18.25 48.23 -48.46
CA LEU A 842 17.51 48.64 -47.25
C LEU A 842 16.79 50.02 -47.17
N ALA A 843 15.46 50.00 -46.96
CA ALA A 843 14.67 50.97 -46.18
C ALA A 843 13.23 50.43 -45.99
N LEU A 844 12.37 50.81 -45.04
CA LEU A 844 12.44 51.18 -43.62
C LEU A 844 10.99 51.52 -43.21
N SER A 845 10.42 50.81 -42.24
CA SER A 845 9.20 51.16 -41.46
C SER A 845 7.90 51.58 -42.17
N ALA A 846 6.90 50.70 -42.13
CA ALA A 846 5.50 51.07 -41.90
C ALA A 846 4.95 50.18 -40.76
N SER A 847 4.14 50.74 -39.86
CA SER A 847 3.57 50.01 -38.72
C SER A 847 2.14 49.58 -39.01
N THR A 848 1.87 48.29 -38.90
CA THR A 848 0.52 47.73 -38.75
C THR A 848 0.59 46.61 -37.73
N SER A 849 -0.08 46.77 -36.58
CA SER A 849 -0.41 45.63 -35.71
C SER A 849 -1.49 44.80 -36.41
N PRO A 850 -1.37 43.46 -36.47
CA PRO A 850 -2.41 42.63 -37.07
C PRO A 850 -3.68 42.65 -36.23
N VAL A 851 -4.82 42.45 -36.89
CA VAL A 851 -6.09 42.12 -36.23
C VAL A 851 -6.00 40.66 -35.81
N GLN A 852 -6.20 40.37 -34.51
CA GLN A 852 -6.36 38.98 -34.07
C GLN A 852 -7.75 38.47 -34.48
N THR A 853 -7.78 37.50 -35.40
CA THR A 853 -8.90 36.55 -35.50
C THR A 853 -8.78 35.52 -34.36
N PRO A 854 -9.87 34.84 -33.97
CA PRO A 854 -9.80 33.72 -33.04
C PRO A 854 -8.99 32.58 -33.64
N ALA A 855 -8.06 32.01 -32.87
CA ALA A 855 -7.47 30.73 -33.19
C ALA A 855 -8.53 29.62 -33.06
N ILE A 856 -8.46 28.60 -33.91
CA ILE A 856 -9.24 27.37 -33.79
C ILE A 856 -8.70 26.54 -32.61
N GLU A 857 -7.37 26.53 -32.47
CA GLU A 857 -6.63 25.79 -31.44
C GLU A 857 -5.31 26.53 -31.16
N SER A 858 -4.82 26.50 -29.92
CA SER A 858 -3.71 27.36 -29.46
C SER A 858 -2.85 26.77 -28.34
N SER A 859 -2.67 25.46 -28.32
CA SER A 859 -1.71 24.76 -27.45
C SER A 859 -0.41 24.46 -28.23
N GLY A 860 0.55 23.77 -27.60
CA GLY A 860 1.80 23.39 -28.26
C GLY A 860 2.64 24.57 -28.79
N SER A 861 3.45 24.30 -29.82
CA SER A 861 4.34 25.31 -30.42
C SER A 861 3.72 26.09 -31.60
N THR A 862 2.57 25.64 -32.10
CA THR A 862 1.90 26.19 -33.28
C THR A 862 0.39 26.22 -33.05
N SER A 863 -0.24 27.36 -33.32
CA SER A 863 -1.69 27.55 -33.26
C SER A 863 -2.31 27.45 -34.66
N LEU A 864 -3.44 26.75 -34.76
CA LEU A 864 -4.24 26.71 -35.99
C LEU A 864 -5.16 27.94 -36.06
N VAL A 865 -4.98 28.78 -37.09
CA VAL A 865 -5.75 30.02 -37.27
C VAL A 865 -6.48 29.99 -38.61
N GLN A 866 -7.74 30.43 -38.66
CA GLN A 866 -8.44 30.71 -39.91
C GLN A 866 -8.45 32.22 -40.19
N VAL A 867 -8.10 32.60 -41.41
CA VAL A 867 -8.20 33.98 -41.91
C VAL A 867 -8.92 33.96 -43.25
N ASP A 868 -10.00 34.73 -43.36
CA ASP A 868 -11.03 34.61 -44.39
C ASP A 868 -11.47 33.14 -44.54
N ASN A 869 -11.12 32.50 -45.67
CA ASN A 869 -11.44 31.10 -45.96
C ASN A 869 -10.23 30.15 -45.83
N ASN A 870 -9.02 30.66 -45.57
CA ASN A 870 -7.77 29.89 -45.56
C ASN A 870 -7.35 29.52 -44.12
N PHE A 871 -6.66 28.38 -43.97
CA PHE A 871 -6.09 27.94 -42.69
C PHE A 871 -4.57 28.19 -42.64
N TYR A 872 -4.08 28.72 -41.52
CA TYR A 872 -2.69 29.10 -41.25
C TYR A 872 -2.13 28.34 -40.04
N LEU A 873 -0.85 27.96 -40.13
CA LEU A 873 -0.11 27.19 -39.13
C LEU A 873 0.84 28.14 -38.38
N ASP A 874 0.28 29.07 -37.61
CA ASP A 874 1.01 30.18 -37.00
C ASP A 874 1.80 29.71 -35.77
N ASN A 875 3.12 29.93 -35.73
CA ASN A 875 3.91 29.58 -34.55
C ASN A 875 3.49 30.46 -33.35
N THR A 876 3.23 29.85 -32.18
CA THR A 876 2.64 30.54 -31.01
C THR A 876 3.53 31.65 -30.44
N SER A 877 4.83 31.65 -30.75
CA SER A 877 5.77 32.70 -30.34
C SER A 877 5.91 33.86 -31.34
N THR A 878 5.48 33.69 -32.60
CA THR A 878 5.60 34.72 -33.67
C THR A 878 4.29 35.15 -34.30
N GLY A 879 3.16 34.49 -34.01
CA GLY A 879 1.83 34.83 -34.53
C GLY A 879 1.79 34.89 -36.07
N SER A 880 2.52 33.99 -36.71
CA SER A 880 2.69 33.92 -38.16
C SER A 880 3.32 32.60 -38.61
N GLY A 881 2.83 32.05 -39.72
CA GLY A 881 3.29 30.80 -40.32
C GLY A 881 2.75 30.58 -41.75
N PRO A 882 2.96 29.40 -42.34
CA PRO A 882 2.46 29.08 -43.68
C PRO A 882 0.96 28.74 -43.67
N GLU A 883 0.29 29.01 -44.79
CA GLU A 883 -1.07 28.47 -45.03
C GLU A 883 -1.00 26.98 -45.40
N ILE A 884 -2.01 26.19 -45.00
CA ILE A 884 -2.15 24.79 -45.40
C ILE A 884 -2.40 24.72 -46.91
N LYS A 885 -1.70 23.84 -47.63
CA LYS A 885 -1.81 23.72 -49.09
C LYS A 885 -2.06 22.29 -49.54
N PHE A 886 -3.00 22.12 -50.48
CA PHE A 886 -3.21 20.87 -51.20
C PHE A 886 -2.91 21.08 -52.68
N ALA A 887 -2.07 20.21 -53.26
CA ALA A 887 -1.58 20.32 -54.64
C ALA A 887 -0.95 21.69 -55.03
N GLY A 888 -0.53 22.51 -54.06
CA GLY A 888 0.07 23.82 -54.23
C GLY A 888 -0.91 25.01 -54.21
N ALA A 889 -2.22 24.77 -54.08
CA ALA A 889 -3.22 25.79 -53.76
C ALA A 889 -3.48 25.82 -52.25
N ALA A 890 -3.88 26.97 -51.70
CA ALA A 890 -4.28 27.08 -50.30
C ALA A 890 -5.59 26.31 -50.05
N VAL A 891 -5.64 25.58 -48.95
CA VAL A 891 -6.83 24.81 -48.54
C VAL A 891 -7.89 25.74 -47.98
N VAL A 892 -9.10 25.68 -48.54
CA VAL A 892 -10.21 26.54 -48.13
C VAL A 892 -11.27 25.81 -47.31
N ALA A 893 -11.92 26.54 -46.40
CA ALA A 893 -13.02 26.03 -45.58
C ALA A 893 -14.13 25.39 -46.46
N GLY A 894 -14.42 24.11 -46.19
CA GLY A 894 -15.41 23.31 -46.92
C GLY A 894 -14.88 22.55 -48.16
N GLU A 895 -13.63 22.76 -48.59
CA GLU A 895 -13.06 22.08 -49.77
C GLU A 895 -13.06 20.55 -49.65
N PHE A 896 -12.77 20.03 -48.45
CA PHE A 896 -12.73 18.60 -48.13
C PHE A 896 -14.06 18.08 -47.55
N GLY A 897 -15.16 18.78 -47.83
CA GLY A 897 -16.51 18.40 -47.42
C GLY A 897 -16.74 18.63 -45.92
N ALA A 898 -17.03 17.55 -45.18
CA ALA A 898 -17.32 17.60 -43.75
C ALA A 898 -16.07 17.46 -42.85
N TRP A 899 -14.87 17.35 -43.44
CA TRP A 899 -13.60 17.31 -42.72
C TRP A 899 -13.12 18.72 -42.37
N THR A 900 -12.85 18.97 -41.10
CA THR A 900 -12.27 20.22 -40.59
C THR A 900 -10.96 19.94 -39.86
N PRO A 901 -9.93 20.81 -39.99
CA PRO A 901 -8.73 20.71 -39.18
C PRO A 901 -9.03 21.15 -37.74
N ILE A 902 -8.44 20.48 -36.75
CA ILE A 902 -8.75 20.68 -35.32
C ILE A 902 -7.53 20.96 -34.43
N ALA A 903 -6.32 20.58 -34.85
CA ALA A 903 -5.07 20.85 -34.13
C ALA A 903 -3.87 20.81 -35.09
N VAL A 904 -2.77 21.46 -34.72
CA VAL A 904 -1.48 21.43 -35.44
C VAL A 904 -0.32 21.26 -34.46
N GLU A 905 0.75 20.57 -34.85
CA GLU A 905 2.05 20.69 -34.17
C GLU A 905 3.21 20.70 -35.19
N GLN A 906 4.26 21.46 -34.89
CA GLN A 906 5.43 21.63 -35.75
C GLN A 906 6.44 20.49 -35.56
N THR A 907 6.80 19.85 -36.66
CA THR A 907 7.82 18.80 -36.68
C THR A 907 9.12 19.31 -37.31
N ALA A 908 10.21 18.55 -37.14
CA ALA A 908 11.55 18.93 -37.64
C ALA A 908 11.65 19.07 -39.17
N THR A 909 10.60 18.73 -39.92
CA THR A 909 10.53 18.78 -41.39
C THR A 909 9.30 19.50 -41.95
N GLY A 910 8.34 19.90 -41.10
CA GLY A 910 7.07 20.47 -41.52
C GLY A 910 6.06 20.57 -40.38
N TYR A 911 4.80 20.25 -40.63
CA TYR A 911 3.76 20.23 -39.61
C TYR A 911 2.87 19.00 -39.76
N ASP A 912 2.43 18.47 -38.62
CA ASP A 912 1.40 17.47 -38.53
C ASP A 912 0.08 18.21 -38.22
N VAL A 913 -1.02 17.87 -38.90
CA VAL A 913 -2.33 18.54 -38.74
C VAL A 913 -3.41 17.49 -38.53
N ALA A 914 -4.14 17.57 -37.42
CA ALA A 914 -5.25 16.67 -37.11
C ALA A 914 -6.56 17.16 -37.73
N TRP A 915 -7.38 16.22 -38.23
CA TRP A 915 -8.66 16.45 -38.89
C TRP A 915 -9.75 15.56 -38.29
N LYS A 916 -10.98 16.07 -38.21
CA LYS A 916 -12.17 15.39 -37.66
C LYS A 916 -13.39 15.67 -38.54
N ILE A 917 -14.36 14.75 -38.56
CA ILE A 917 -15.73 15.04 -39.04
C ILE A 917 -16.59 15.41 -37.83
N ALA A 918 -17.23 16.58 -37.86
CA ALA A 918 -18.10 17.03 -36.76
C ALA A 918 -19.26 16.05 -36.51
N GLY A 919 -19.35 15.52 -35.29
CA GLY A 919 -20.40 14.59 -34.86
C GLY A 919 -20.20 13.12 -35.29
N VAL A 920 -19.03 12.74 -35.80
CA VAL A 920 -18.70 11.37 -36.20
C VAL A 920 -17.39 10.92 -35.54
N ASP A 921 -17.30 9.64 -35.18
CA ASP A 921 -16.10 9.00 -34.61
C ASP A 921 -15.08 8.64 -35.72
N GLU A 922 -14.67 9.63 -36.51
CA GLU A 922 -13.71 9.50 -37.62
C GLU A 922 -12.67 10.64 -37.60
N TYR A 923 -11.40 10.25 -37.54
CA TYR A 923 -10.23 11.13 -37.40
C TYR A 923 -9.14 10.77 -38.41
N GLY A 924 -8.29 11.74 -38.75
CA GLY A 924 -7.10 11.51 -39.55
C GLY A 924 -6.05 12.61 -39.38
N VAL A 925 -4.80 12.32 -39.73
CA VAL A 925 -3.67 13.27 -39.63
C VAL A 925 -3.07 13.49 -41.02
N TRP A 926 -2.79 14.74 -41.35
CA TRP A 926 -2.06 15.16 -42.54
C TRP A 926 -0.63 15.54 -42.16
N TYR A 927 0.32 15.12 -42.98
CA TYR A 927 1.73 15.50 -42.90
C TYR A 927 2.04 16.51 -43.99
N THR A 928 2.62 17.64 -43.61
CA THR A 928 2.97 18.75 -44.52
C THR A 928 4.48 19.01 -44.56
N ASP A 929 4.96 19.76 -45.55
CA ASP A 929 6.30 20.35 -45.53
C ASP A 929 6.34 21.65 -44.70
N SER A 930 7.54 22.20 -44.50
CA SER A 930 7.75 23.47 -43.77
C SER A 930 7.21 24.72 -44.49
N SER A 931 6.49 24.56 -45.61
CA SER A 931 5.75 25.59 -46.33
C SER A 931 4.25 25.29 -46.40
N GLY A 932 3.75 24.34 -45.59
CA GLY A 932 2.34 23.97 -45.46
C GLY A 932 1.81 23.02 -46.53
N ASN A 933 2.64 22.56 -47.48
CA ASN A 933 2.18 21.68 -48.56
C ASN A 933 1.96 20.25 -48.08
N PHE A 934 0.78 19.71 -48.34
CA PHE A 934 0.43 18.31 -48.11
C PHE A 934 1.40 17.33 -48.80
N ILE A 935 1.97 16.42 -48.00
CA ILE A 935 2.83 15.32 -48.46
C ILE A 935 2.05 14.01 -48.48
N SER A 936 1.38 13.68 -47.37
CA SER A 936 0.65 12.42 -47.18
C SER A 936 -0.29 12.50 -45.98
N ASN A 937 -1.23 11.57 -45.84
CA ASN A 937 -2.09 11.42 -44.68
C ASN A 937 -1.99 10.01 -44.06
N THR A 938 -2.47 9.89 -42.83
CA THR A 938 -2.77 8.60 -42.19
C THR A 938 -4.07 8.00 -42.72
N ALA A 939 -4.34 6.73 -42.41
CA ALA A 939 -5.66 6.15 -42.61
C ALA A 939 -6.66 6.77 -41.63
N VAL A 940 -7.93 6.86 -42.02
CA VAL A 940 -9.00 7.28 -41.11
C VAL A 940 -9.17 6.25 -40.00
N VAL A 941 -9.29 6.70 -38.76
CA VAL A 941 -9.43 5.87 -37.57
C VAL A 941 -10.55 6.37 -36.65
N SER A 942 -11.05 5.48 -35.79
CA SER A 942 -11.95 5.82 -34.68
C SER A 942 -11.16 6.42 -33.51
N GLY A 943 -11.84 7.21 -32.66
CA GLY A 943 -11.25 7.86 -31.49
C GLY A 943 -10.67 6.86 -30.49
N ASN A 944 -11.34 5.72 -30.32
CA ASN A 944 -10.93 4.61 -29.44
C ASN A 944 -9.85 3.68 -30.03
N SER A 945 -9.07 4.12 -31.02
CA SER A 945 -8.10 3.28 -31.70
C SER A 945 -6.67 3.55 -31.21
N SER A 946 -5.87 2.50 -31.07
CA SER A 946 -4.45 2.61 -30.64
C SER A 946 -3.52 3.33 -31.64
N LEU A 947 -4.08 3.98 -32.67
CA LEU A 947 -3.40 4.90 -33.55
C LEU A 947 -3.78 6.35 -33.20
N MET A 948 -5.04 6.59 -32.81
CA MET A 948 -5.50 7.84 -32.21
C MET A 948 -4.74 8.15 -30.92
N ASP A 949 -4.56 7.16 -30.04
CA ASP A 949 -3.68 7.24 -28.86
C ASP A 949 -2.32 7.89 -29.21
N SER A 950 -1.72 7.43 -30.33
CA SER A 950 -0.42 7.91 -30.79
C SER A 950 -0.45 9.29 -31.45
N PHE A 951 -1.62 9.76 -31.89
CA PHE A 951 -1.81 11.13 -32.39
C PHE A 951 -2.02 12.11 -31.23
N GLU A 952 -2.87 11.79 -30.27
CA GLU A 952 -3.04 12.59 -29.03
C GLU A 952 -1.68 12.91 -28.39
N SER A 953 -0.78 11.92 -28.35
CA SER A 953 0.60 12.07 -27.90
C SER A 953 1.52 12.99 -28.73
N ILE A 954 1.23 13.18 -30.02
CA ILE A 954 1.98 14.09 -30.93
C ILE A 954 1.43 15.51 -30.82
N PHE A 955 0.11 15.67 -30.70
CA PHE A 955 -0.56 16.97 -30.56
C PHE A 955 -0.67 17.47 -29.11
N HIS A 956 -0.23 16.65 -28.15
CA HIS A 956 -0.31 16.90 -26.70
C HIS A 956 -1.71 17.27 -26.20
N GLN A 957 -2.74 16.69 -26.81
CA GLN A 957 -4.15 17.06 -26.65
C GLN A 957 -5.07 15.84 -26.64
N ASP A 958 -6.17 15.93 -25.90
CA ASP A 958 -7.33 15.04 -26.03
C ASP A 958 -8.10 15.41 -27.31
N LEU A 959 -7.71 14.77 -28.42
CA LEU A 959 -8.32 15.01 -29.73
C LEU A 959 -9.70 14.33 -29.87
N ASN A 960 -9.94 13.27 -29.09
CA ASN A 960 -11.13 12.44 -29.21
C ASN A 960 -12.31 12.97 -28.37
N GLY A 961 -12.02 13.43 -27.14
CA GLY A 961 -12.96 14.00 -26.16
C GLY A 961 -13.25 13.10 -24.96
N ASP A 962 -12.38 12.14 -24.62
CA ASP A 962 -12.59 11.20 -23.50
C ASP A 962 -11.94 11.63 -22.16
N GLY A 963 -11.14 12.70 -22.17
CA GLY A 963 -10.44 13.24 -21.01
C GLY A 963 -9.05 12.63 -20.75
N ILE A 964 -8.50 11.84 -21.68
CA ILE A 964 -7.21 11.15 -21.53
C ILE A 964 -6.30 11.47 -22.73
N ILE A 965 -5.00 11.66 -22.46
CA ILE A 965 -3.95 11.89 -23.47
C ILE A 965 -3.04 10.64 -23.50
N ASN A 966 -3.27 9.76 -24.49
CA ASN A 966 -2.91 8.35 -24.38
C ASN A 966 -1.52 7.96 -24.94
N THR A 967 -0.40 8.30 -24.26
CA THR A 967 0.93 7.73 -24.65
C THR A 967 1.86 7.26 -23.53
N PRO A 968 2.82 6.37 -23.86
CA PRO A 968 3.91 5.99 -22.96
C PRO A 968 4.88 7.14 -22.63
N SER A 969 4.93 7.49 -21.34
CA SER A 969 6.12 8.04 -20.64
C SER A 969 6.66 9.41 -21.07
N THR A 970 5.83 10.44 -20.96
CA THR A 970 6.27 11.84 -20.76
C THR A 970 6.16 12.25 -19.28
N VAL A 971 6.67 13.44 -18.95
CA VAL A 971 6.50 14.11 -17.66
C VAL A 971 5.78 15.43 -17.93
N ILE A 972 4.81 15.80 -17.09
CA ILE A 972 4.12 17.09 -17.21
C ILE A 972 5.06 18.18 -16.71
N GLU A 973 5.60 19.02 -17.60
CA GLU A 973 6.47 20.15 -17.23
C GLU A 973 5.63 21.42 -17.10
N ALA A 974 5.44 21.90 -15.86
CA ALA A 974 4.67 23.11 -15.56
C ALA A 974 5.57 24.34 -15.62
N THR A 975 5.57 25.03 -16.76
CA THR A 975 6.32 26.27 -16.99
C THR A 975 5.41 27.51 -16.92
N GLY A 976 5.49 28.28 -15.82
CA GLY A 976 4.67 29.45 -15.55
C GLY A 976 3.44 29.17 -14.67
N ASN A 977 2.43 30.04 -14.73
CA ASN A 977 1.17 29.86 -13.99
C ASN A 977 0.27 28.89 -14.78
N VAL A 978 0.46 27.59 -14.55
CA VAL A 978 -0.22 26.52 -15.31
C VAL A 978 -1.41 25.99 -14.50
N LEU A 979 -2.58 26.60 -14.73
CA LEU A 979 -3.86 26.11 -14.20
C LEU A 979 -4.35 24.90 -15.01
N LEU A 980 -3.85 23.71 -14.66
CA LEU A 980 -4.28 22.43 -15.22
C LEU A 980 -5.35 21.79 -14.33
N THR A 981 -6.62 22.13 -14.57
CA THR A 981 -7.78 21.55 -13.86
C THR A 981 -8.01 20.08 -14.27
N LEU A 982 -7.09 19.20 -13.86
CA LEU A 982 -7.09 17.77 -14.18
C LEU A 982 -7.79 16.97 -13.07
N SER A 983 -8.85 16.26 -13.44
CA SER A 983 -9.65 15.44 -12.52
C SER A 983 -8.93 14.20 -12.00
N ASN A 984 -7.85 13.76 -12.65
CA ASN A 984 -6.87 12.77 -12.19
C ASN A 984 -5.55 12.97 -12.94
N VAL A 985 -4.40 12.75 -12.29
CA VAL A 985 -3.05 12.91 -12.86
C VAL A 985 -2.19 11.70 -12.51
N THR A 986 -2.37 10.58 -13.21
CA THR A 986 -1.63 9.32 -12.94
C THR A 986 -0.15 9.34 -13.41
N GLN A 987 0.32 10.46 -13.96
CA GLN A 987 1.66 10.65 -14.53
C GLN A 987 2.52 11.59 -13.67
N ALA A 988 3.84 11.49 -13.76
CA ALA A 988 4.76 12.34 -13.01
C ALA A 988 4.78 13.78 -13.58
N ALA A 989 4.97 14.77 -12.70
CA ALA A 989 5.03 16.19 -13.03
C ALA A 989 6.32 16.84 -12.49
N THR A 990 6.86 17.83 -13.20
CA THR A 990 7.93 18.71 -12.71
C THR A 990 7.43 20.16 -12.66
N ILE A 991 7.56 20.80 -11.49
CA ILE A 991 7.22 22.20 -11.27
C ILE A 991 8.51 23.02 -11.35
N ASP A 992 8.56 23.99 -12.25
CA ASP A 992 9.73 24.85 -12.42
C ASP A 992 9.76 26.03 -11.43
N ALA A 993 10.95 26.57 -11.17
CA ALA A 993 11.14 27.66 -10.21
C ALA A 993 10.37 28.93 -10.62
N GLY A 994 9.40 29.35 -9.82
CA GLY A 994 8.49 30.46 -10.13
C GLY A 994 7.24 30.05 -10.90
N SER A 995 6.97 28.75 -11.04
CA SER A 995 5.77 28.18 -11.67
C SER A 995 4.81 27.60 -10.64
N SER A 996 3.53 27.58 -10.96
CA SER A 996 2.47 27.04 -10.09
C SER A 996 1.73 25.91 -10.81
N LEU A 997 1.46 24.82 -10.08
CA LEU A 997 0.63 23.69 -10.53
C LEU A 997 -0.51 23.50 -9.53
N GLU A 998 -1.75 23.48 -10.01
CA GLU A 998 -2.95 23.25 -9.21
C GLU A 998 -3.57 21.88 -9.54
N LEU A 999 -3.94 21.11 -8.51
CA LEU A 999 -4.54 19.78 -8.65
C LEU A 999 -5.90 19.71 -7.95
N THR A 1000 -6.95 19.45 -8.73
CA THR A 1000 -8.34 19.30 -8.26
C THR A 1000 -8.79 17.85 -8.10
N GLY A 1001 -8.07 16.92 -8.75
CA GLY A 1001 -8.40 15.50 -8.83
C GLY A 1001 -8.01 14.62 -7.65
N ALA A 1002 -8.36 13.33 -7.73
CA ALA A 1002 -8.11 12.36 -6.67
C ALA A 1002 -6.76 11.63 -6.82
N ASP A 1003 -6.48 11.02 -7.97
CA ASP A 1003 -5.22 10.33 -8.21
C ASP A 1003 -4.11 11.31 -8.64
N SER A 1004 -2.92 11.20 -8.05
CA SER A 1004 -1.76 12.01 -8.41
C SER A 1004 -0.46 11.21 -8.51
N GLY A 1005 0.37 11.55 -9.50
CA GLY A 1005 1.67 10.94 -9.75
C GLY A 1005 2.80 11.61 -8.96
N THR A 1006 4.04 11.27 -9.32
CA THR A 1006 5.23 11.85 -8.68
C THR A 1006 5.42 13.32 -9.07
N VAL A 1007 5.23 14.24 -8.13
CA VAL A 1007 5.50 15.68 -8.30
C VAL A 1007 6.93 15.99 -7.88
N LYS A 1008 7.65 16.76 -8.69
CA LYS A 1008 9.07 17.10 -8.48
C LYS A 1008 9.31 18.59 -8.64
N PHE A 1009 9.89 19.24 -7.65
CA PHE A 1009 10.34 20.63 -7.77
C PHE A 1009 11.71 20.69 -8.46
N SER A 1010 11.90 21.63 -9.39
CA SER A 1010 13.20 21.89 -10.04
C SER A 1010 14.03 22.97 -9.34
N GLY A 1011 13.38 23.84 -8.54
CA GLY A 1011 14.02 24.87 -7.72
C GLY A 1011 13.14 25.37 -6.57
N VAL A 1012 13.64 26.35 -5.82
CA VAL A 1012 13.16 26.73 -4.48
C VAL A 1012 11.94 27.67 -4.43
N THR A 1013 11.33 28.00 -5.57
CA THR A 1013 10.21 28.98 -5.66
C THR A 1013 9.05 28.52 -6.55
N GLY A 1014 8.86 27.20 -6.74
CA GLY A 1014 7.65 26.67 -7.38
C GLY A 1014 6.57 26.35 -6.35
N THR A 1015 5.31 26.35 -6.76
CA THR A 1015 4.12 26.16 -5.89
C THR A 1015 3.27 24.97 -6.36
N LEU A 1016 2.86 24.11 -5.42
CA LEU A 1016 1.85 23.06 -5.62
C LEU A 1016 0.57 23.40 -4.84
N VAL A 1017 -0.53 23.65 -5.54
CA VAL A 1017 -1.84 23.90 -4.94
C VAL A 1017 -2.66 22.60 -4.98
N LEU A 1018 -3.23 22.20 -3.84
CA LEU A 1018 -4.08 21.01 -3.70
C LEU A 1018 -5.47 21.43 -3.22
N ASP A 1019 -6.49 21.19 -4.06
CA ASP A 1019 -7.88 21.54 -3.73
C ASP A 1019 -8.59 20.44 -2.94
N ASN A 1020 -8.09 19.20 -3.02
CA ASN A 1020 -8.53 18.03 -2.25
C ASN A 1020 -7.28 17.28 -1.75
N SER A 1021 -6.47 17.90 -0.89
CA SER A 1021 -5.20 17.33 -0.39
C SER A 1021 -5.37 16.04 0.42
N SER A 1022 -6.56 15.80 0.95
CA SER A 1022 -6.98 14.52 1.55
C SER A 1022 -6.97 13.32 0.58
N LEU A 1023 -7.07 13.54 -0.73
CA LEU A 1023 -7.09 12.50 -1.76
C LEU A 1023 -5.71 12.23 -2.39
N PHE A 1024 -4.78 13.20 -2.33
CA PHE A 1024 -3.48 13.16 -3.02
C PHE A 1024 -2.67 11.88 -2.73
N THR A 1025 -2.51 11.02 -3.75
CA THR A 1025 -1.81 9.72 -3.65
C THR A 1025 -0.31 9.77 -4.03
N GLY A 1026 0.15 10.87 -4.61
CA GLY A 1026 1.48 11.04 -5.21
C GLY A 1026 2.66 11.14 -4.25
N GLN A 1027 3.86 11.18 -4.83
CA GLN A 1027 5.13 11.40 -4.12
C GLN A 1027 5.73 12.76 -4.47
N ILE A 1028 6.19 13.50 -3.47
CA ILE A 1028 6.78 14.83 -3.61
C ILE A 1028 8.32 14.74 -3.49
N LEU A 1029 9.02 15.16 -4.54
CA LEU A 1029 10.48 15.12 -4.66
C LEU A 1029 11.07 16.54 -4.70
N ASN A 1030 12.25 16.70 -4.07
CA ASN A 1030 13.07 17.92 -4.08
C ASN A 1030 12.44 19.19 -3.48
N LEU A 1031 11.34 19.05 -2.74
CA LEU A 1031 10.77 20.11 -1.89
C LEU A 1031 11.85 20.68 -0.95
N THR A 1032 12.10 21.99 -1.03
CA THR A 1032 13.28 22.66 -0.44
C THR A 1032 12.99 24.12 -0.09
N GLY A 1033 12.53 24.38 1.14
CA GLY A 1033 12.28 25.73 1.65
C GLY A 1033 13.54 26.46 2.12
N ASP A 1034 13.40 27.76 2.38
CA ASP A 1034 14.40 28.67 2.97
C ASP A 1034 14.07 29.06 4.43
N GLY A 1035 13.02 28.47 5.01
CA GLY A 1035 12.49 28.79 6.33
C GLY A 1035 11.69 30.09 6.46
N ASN A 1036 11.43 30.81 5.36
CA ASN A 1036 10.66 32.05 5.36
C ASN A 1036 9.28 31.86 4.68
N PRO A 1037 8.16 31.90 5.44
CA PRO A 1037 6.81 31.83 4.86
C PRO A 1037 6.48 32.91 3.83
N SER A 1038 7.25 34.00 3.75
CA SER A 1038 7.07 35.06 2.73
C SER A 1038 7.91 34.89 1.45
N SER A 1039 8.66 33.78 1.32
CA SER A 1039 9.37 33.40 0.08
C SER A 1039 9.32 31.91 -0.26
N SER A 1040 8.78 31.06 0.62
CA SER A 1040 8.68 29.60 0.46
C SER A 1040 7.23 29.13 0.30
N ASP A 1041 6.52 29.71 -0.65
CA ASP A 1041 5.11 29.43 -1.00
C ASP A 1041 5.00 28.12 -1.82
N GLN A 1042 5.40 26.99 -1.22
CA GLN A 1042 5.71 25.75 -1.96
C GLN A 1042 4.58 24.73 -2.03
N ILE A 1043 3.73 24.65 -1.02
CA ILE A 1043 2.53 23.81 -1.02
C ILE A 1043 1.40 24.56 -0.33
N ASP A 1044 0.29 24.75 -1.04
CA ASP A 1044 -0.97 25.29 -0.51
C ASP A 1044 -2.04 24.21 -0.47
N LEU A 1045 -2.70 24.09 0.67
CA LEU A 1045 -3.83 23.19 0.88
C LEU A 1045 -5.11 24.03 0.96
N LYS A 1046 -6.02 23.93 -0.02
CA LYS A 1046 -7.29 24.67 0.03
C LYS A 1046 -8.35 24.00 0.92
N ASP A 1047 -8.26 22.68 1.12
CA ASP A 1047 -9.18 21.89 1.95
C ASP A 1047 -8.81 21.85 3.45
N ILE A 1048 -7.75 22.54 3.89
CA ILE A 1048 -7.29 22.53 5.30
C ILE A 1048 -7.25 23.94 5.90
N SER A 1049 -8.02 24.17 6.98
CA SER A 1049 -8.15 25.49 7.61
C SER A 1049 -7.01 25.81 8.59
N PHE A 1050 -6.00 26.57 8.15
CA PHE A 1050 -4.83 26.88 8.98
C PHE A 1050 -5.14 27.95 10.05
N GLY A 1051 -4.97 27.60 11.33
CA GLY A 1051 -5.28 28.49 12.45
C GLY A 1051 -4.93 27.93 13.85
N ALA A 1052 -5.55 28.51 14.88
CA ALA A 1052 -5.31 28.17 16.28
C ALA A 1052 -5.94 26.81 16.66
N GLY A 1053 -5.26 25.73 16.27
CA GLY A 1053 -5.69 24.35 16.47
C GLY A 1053 -5.06 23.38 15.46
N THR A 1054 -4.50 23.89 14.35
CA THR A 1054 -3.80 23.08 13.35
C THR A 1054 -2.56 22.40 13.93
N THR A 1055 -2.36 21.14 13.59
CA THR A 1055 -1.27 20.27 14.04
C THR A 1055 -0.63 19.54 12.87
N TYR A 1056 0.62 19.12 13.04
CA TYR A 1056 1.29 18.25 12.08
C TYR A 1056 2.09 17.15 12.78
N SER A 1057 2.38 16.08 12.05
CA SER A 1057 3.31 15.03 12.44
C SER A 1057 4.01 14.47 11.20
N TYR A 1058 5.34 14.37 11.24
CA TYR A 1058 6.12 13.70 10.20
C TYR A 1058 6.58 12.31 10.67
N ALA A 1059 6.25 11.28 9.91
CA ALA A 1059 6.65 9.91 10.15
C ALA A 1059 7.53 9.41 9.00
N GLY A 1060 8.85 9.40 9.20
CA GLY A 1060 9.81 9.10 8.14
C GLY A 1060 11.21 8.74 8.61
N ASN A 1061 12.08 8.46 7.64
CA ASN A 1061 13.50 8.20 7.80
C ASN A 1061 14.31 8.98 6.75
N ALA A 1062 15.62 8.71 6.63
CA ALA A 1062 16.52 9.43 5.72
C ALA A 1062 16.17 9.31 4.21
N SER A 1063 15.33 8.35 3.82
CA SER A 1063 14.85 8.17 2.44
C SER A 1063 13.55 8.92 2.13
N GLY A 1064 12.75 9.26 3.15
CA GLY A 1064 11.40 9.83 3.00
C GLY A 1064 10.45 9.45 4.13
N GLY A 1065 9.20 9.89 4.03
CA GLY A 1065 8.16 9.71 5.03
C GLY A 1065 6.84 10.39 4.67
N ILE A 1066 5.84 10.28 5.53
CA ILE A 1066 4.56 10.97 5.38
C ILE A 1066 4.52 12.16 6.34
N LEU A 1067 4.19 13.34 5.81
CA LEU A 1067 3.77 14.50 6.59
C LEU A 1067 2.25 14.50 6.65
N THR A 1068 1.70 14.24 7.84
CA THR A 1068 0.26 14.40 8.11
C THR A 1068 0.01 15.77 8.72
N ILE A 1069 -0.94 16.52 8.17
CA ILE A 1069 -1.43 17.81 8.70
C ILE A 1069 -2.91 17.64 9.03
N ARG A 1070 -3.36 18.25 10.14
CA ARG A 1070 -4.74 18.20 10.63
C ARG A 1070 -5.14 19.56 11.18
N ASP A 1071 -6.29 20.09 10.80
CA ASP A 1071 -6.81 21.36 11.33
C ASP A 1071 -7.71 21.20 12.57
N ALA A 1072 -8.40 22.28 12.95
CA ALA A 1072 -9.34 22.29 14.08
C ALA A 1072 -10.72 21.69 13.75
N GLN A 1073 -11.02 21.49 12.47
CA GLN A 1073 -12.23 20.86 11.94
C GLN A 1073 -12.05 19.33 11.86
N ASN A 1074 -10.80 18.87 11.96
CA ASN A 1074 -10.30 17.49 11.94
C ASN A 1074 -10.07 16.93 10.52
N ASP A 1075 -10.11 17.79 9.51
CA ASP A 1075 -9.75 17.48 8.12
C ASP A 1075 -8.24 17.19 8.00
N VAL A 1076 -7.83 16.36 7.02
CA VAL A 1076 -6.51 15.71 7.03
C VAL A 1076 -5.84 15.65 5.66
N ALA A 1077 -4.67 16.26 5.53
CA ALA A 1077 -3.75 16.07 4.41
C ALA A 1077 -2.66 15.04 4.75
N ASN A 1078 -2.28 14.19 3.80
CA ASN A 1078 -1.20 13.21 3.95
C ASN A 1078 -0.21 13.29 2.78
N LEU A 1079 0.88 14.03 2.96
CA LEU A 1079 1.84 14.31 1.90
C LEU A 1079 3.04 13.35 1.97
N SER A 1080 3.27 12.57 0.91
CA SER A 1080 4.40 11.63 0.83
C SER A 1080 5.67 12.36 0.35
N LEU A 1081 6.67 12.51 1.21
CA LEU A 1081 7.90 13.27 0.95
C LEU A 1081 9.12 12.36 0.70
N VAL A 1082 9.90 12.63 -0.33
CA VAL A 1082 11.07 11.80 -0.74
C VAL A 1082 12.41 12.52 -0.48
N GLY A 1083 12.96 12.29 0.71
CA GLY A 1083 14.23 12.84 1.17
C GLY A 1083 14.42 12.75 2.68
N ASN A 1084 15.57 13.19 3.16
CA ASN A 1084 15.85 13.27 4.59
C ASN A 1084 15.22 14.54 5.18
N TYR A 1085 14.04 14.41 5.79
CA TYR A 1085 13.33 15.49 6.49
C TYR A 1085 13.24 15.27 8.01
N THR A 1086 13.97 14.30 8.58
CA THR A 1086 13.83 13.93 10.01
C THR A 1086 14.29 15.01 11.00
N ASN A 1087 14.99 16.03 10.51
CA ASN A 1087 15.50 17.16 11.30
C ASN A 1087 14.86 18.50 10.87
N SER A 1088 13.91 18.47 9.94
CA SER A 1088 13.25 19.68 9.42
C SER A 1088 12.05 20.07 10.29
N THR A 1089 11.87 21.37 10.49
CA THR A 1089 10.63 21.95 11.01
C THR A 1089 9.70 22.25 9.85
N PHE A 1090 8.39 22.09 10.09
CA PHE A 1090 7.33 22.48 9.16
C PHE A 1090 6.61 23.68 9.77
N THR A 1091 6.65 24.81 9.07
CA THR A 1091 5.96 26.03 9.47
C THR A 1091 4.65 26.10 8.71
N LEU A 1092 3.55 26.22 9.46
CA LEU A 1092 2.19 26.31 8.93
C LEU A 1092 1.68 27.74 9.11
N SER A 1093 1.28 28.38 8.02
CA SER A 1093 0.67 29.72 8.00
C SER A 1093 -0.38 29.81 6.90
N SER A 1094 -1.36 30.70 7.06
CA SER A 1094 -2.25 31.08 5.95
C SER A 1094 -1.80 32.42 5.39
N ASP A 1095 -1.72 32.51 4.07
CA ASP A 1095 -1.35 33.68 3.27
C ASP A 1095 -2.58 34.53 2.89
N GLY A 1096 -3.71 33.85 2.65
CA GLY A 1096 -4.95 34.40 2.07
C GLY A 1096 -5.61 33.50 1.01
N HIS A 1097 -4.89 32.55 0.43
CA HIS A 1097 -5.38 31.61 -0.60
C HIS A 1097 -5.47 30.16 -0.11
N GLY A 1098 -4.74 29.77 0.94
CA GLY A 1098 -4.87 28.45 1.55
C GLY A 1098 -4.11 28.28 2.88
N GLY A 1099 -3.74 27.03 3.16
CA GLY A 1099 -2.78 26.67 4.19
C GLY A 1099 -1.40 26.37 3.59
N THR A 1100 -0.46 27.30 3.75
CA THR A 1100 0.90 27.26 3.17
C THR A 1100 1.89 26.52 4.07
N ILE A 1101 2.70 25.62 3.48
CA ILE A 1101 3.75 24.87 4.16
C ILE A 1101 5.15 25.37 3.78
N ALA A 1102 5.90 25.90 4.74
CA ALA A 1102 7.33 26.23 4.60
C ALA A 1102 8.22 25.28 5.44
N ILE A 1103 9.43 24.96 4.95
CA ILE A 1103 10.33 23.95 5.56
C ILE A 1103 11.71 24.56 5.87
N ASP A 1104 12.25 24.28 7.06
CA ASP A 1104 13.59 24.70 7.52
C ASP A 1104 14.31 23.59 8.32
N PRO A 1105 15.59 23.26 8.06
CA PRO A 1105 16.41 23.63 6.90
C PRO A 1105 16.21 22.63 5.73
N PRO A 1106 16.64 22.98 4.50
CA PRO A 1106 16.58 22.08 3.35
C PRO A 1106 17.60 20.92 3.43
N LYS A 1107 17.21 19.84 2.75
CA LYS A 1107 17.94 18.56 2.51
C LYS A 1107 19.45 18.74 2.32
N ASP A 1108 20.23 17.92 3.03
CA ASP A 1108 21.70 17.99 3.15
C ASP A 1108 22.46 18.29 1.83
N GLY A 1109 23.23 19.38 1.80
CA GLY A 1109 24.41 19.51 0.94
C GLY A 1109 24.57 20.76 0.05
N PHE A 1110 23.58 21.66 -0.04
CA PHE A 1110 23.66 22.79 -1.00
C PHE A 1110 24.45 24.00 -0.47
N HIS A 1111 25.75 24.07 -0.79
CA HIS A 1111 26.59 25.24 -0.53
C HIS A 1111 26.83 26.09 -1.78
N PHE A 1112 26.47 27.38 -1.74
CA PHE A 1112 26.88 28.35 -2.77
C PHE A 1112 28.40 28.58 -2.72
N ALA A 1113 29.11 28.19 -3.77
CA ALA A 1113 30.58 28.24 -3.83
C ALA A 1113 31.11 29.54 -4.47
N SER A 1114 32.04 30.23 -3.79
CA SER A 1114 32.70 31.44 -4.32
C SER A 1114 34.20 31.53 -3.97
N THR A 1115 34.96 30.52 -4.39
CA THR A 1115 36.45 30.49 -4.53
C THR A 1115 37.34 30.49 -3.26
N PRO A 1116 38.61 29.99 -3.32
CA PRO A 1116 39.35 29.53 -2.12
C PRO A 1116 40.68 30.28 -1.80
N ALA A 1117 41.10 30.28 -0.51
CA ALA A 1117 42.39 30.84 -0.06
C ALA A 1117 43.03 30.20 1.22
N VAL A 1118 43.48 28.94 1.12
CA VAL A 1118 44.74 28.37 1.68
C VAL A 1118 45.30 28.83 3.07
N THR A 1119 45.16 27.95 4.10
CA THR A 1119 46.03 27.77 5.32
C THR A 1119 46.04 28.86 6.44
N THR A 1120 46.49 28.66 7.70
CA THR A 1120 47.31 27.61 8.41
C THR A 1120 46.90 27.35 9.88
N GLY A 1121 46.90 26.09 10.36
CA GLY A 1121 47.11 25.67 11.79
C GLY A 1121 46.09 26.09 12.88
N SER A 1122 46.05 25.54 14.11
CA SER A 1122 46.75 24.38 14.72
C SER A 1122 46.08 23.93 16.05
N THR A 1123 46.12 22.62 16.35
CA THR A 1123 46.13 21.97 17.70
C THR A 1123 44.97 22.11 18.72
N ALA A 1124 44.42 20.94 19.10
CA ALA A 1124 44.03 20.49 20.47
C ALA A 1124 42.80 21.09 21.19
N SER A 1125 42.14 20.44 22.17
CA SER A 1125 41.94 19.00 22.51
C SER A 1125 40.90 18.82 23.63
N SER A 1126 39.94 17.89 23.47
CA SER A 1126 39.26 17.00 24.47
C SER A 1126 38.82 17.45 25.89
N VAL A 1127 37.76 16.77 26.38
CA VAL A 1127 37.20 16.72 27.78
C VAL A 1127 36.20 17.86 28.08
N THR A 1128 34.88 17.68 28.35
CA THR A 1128 33.96 16.59 28.78
C THR A 1128 33.53 16.69 30.27
N LEU A 1129 32.32 16.19 30.57
CA LEU A 1129 31.60 16.10 31.87
C LEU A 1129 30.78 17.35 32.27
N GLY A 1130 29.61 17.24 32.92
CA GLY A 1130 28.79 16.04 33.15
C GLY A 1130 28.05 16.00 34.50
N GLY A 1131 26.78 16.44 34.52
CA GLY A 1131 25.89 16.38 35.71
C GLY A 1131 26.12 17.49 36.76
N ALA A 1132 25.19 17.76 37.68
CA ALA A 1132 23.81 17.30 37.80
C ALA A 1132 22.98 18.21 38.76
N ALA A 1133 21.65 18.06 38.71
CA ALA A 1133 20.66 18.32 39.77
C ALA A 1133 20.44 19.75 40.36
N ASN A 1134 19.21 20.21 40.13
CA ASN A 1134 18.26 20.80 41.11
C ASN A 1134 18.32 22.27 41.58
N ASP A 1135 17.09 22.73 41.84
CA ASP A 1135 16.61 23.85 42.66
C ASP A 1135 16.94 25.30 42.29
N ALA A 1136 15.91 26.14 42.45
CA ALA A 1136 15.96 27.59 42.27
C ALA A 1136 16.09 28.31 43.62
N PHE A 1137 16.76 29.46 43.66
CA PHE A 1137 16.09 30.74 43.93
C PHE A 1137 17.01 31.98 43.72
N ILE A 1138 16.33 33.13 43.65
CA ILE A 1138 16.79 34.51 43.37
C ILE A 1138 17.81 35.05 44.39
N PHE A 1139 18.60 36.05 43.99
CA PHE A 1139 19.18 37.06 44.91
C PHE A 1139 18.82 38.51 44.57
N HIS A 1140 18.83 39.36 45.61
CA HIS A 1140 18.55 40.81 45.63
C HIS A 1140 19.63 41.51 46.50
N THR A 1141 19.74 42.84 46.68
CA THR A 1141 18.84 44.02 46.57
C THR A 1141 19.78 45.26 46.34
N PRO A 1142 19.55 46.54 46.75
CA PRO A 1142 18.37 47.41 47.04
C PRO A 1142 18.42 48.74 46.17
N PRO A 1143 17.70 49.88 46.43
CA PRO A 1143 16.73 50.20 47.48
C PRO A 1143 15.41 50.95 47.10
N GLY A 1144 14.34 50.70 47.87
CA GLY A 1144 13.54 51.75 48.55
C GLY A 1144 12.32 52.42 47.87
N GLY A 1145 11.15 52.35 48.52
CA GLY A 1145 10.43 53.61 48.86
C GLY A 1145 9.00 53.94 48.37
N ALA A 1146 7.99 53.07 48.57
CA ALA A 1146 6.59 53.39 48.97
C ALA A 1146 5.62 54.30 48.12
N SER A 1147 4.30 53.98 48.26
CA SER A 1147 3.15 54.91 48.37
C SER A 1147 2.16 55.17 47.19
N ALA A 1148 1.18 54.27 47.04
CA ALA A 1148 -0.28 54.52 47.15
C ALA A 1148 -1.12 55.39 46.15
N THR A 1149 -2.07 54.71 45.46
CA THR A 1149 -3.53 55.06 45.29
C THR A 1149 -3.96 56.29 44.44
N PRO A 1150 -5.27 56.45 44.08
CA PRO A 1150 -6.14 55.53 43.30
C PRO A 1150 -7.04 56.26 42.25
N ASP A 1151 -7.82 55.55 41.42
CA ASP A 1151 -9.19 55.99 41.04
C ASP A 1151 -10.09 54.83 40.50
N SER A 1152 -11.28 55.15 39.99
CA SER A 1152 -12.51 54.34 39.93
C SER A 1152 -13.36 54.63 38.65
N VAL A 1153 -14.54 54.04 38.32
CA VAL A 1153 -15.58 53.24 39.02
C VAL A 1153 -16.30 52.30 38.00
N ALA A 1154 -17.04 51.28 38.49
CA ALA A 1154 -18.42 50.85 38.08
C ALA A 1154 -18.60 49.35 37.73
N LEU A 1155 -19.73 48.66 38.03
CA LEU A 1155 -20.84 48.95 38.97
C LEU A 1155 -21.57 47.64 39.43
N ASP A 1156 -22.18 47.76 40.61
CA ASP A 1156 -23.03 46.87 41.44
C ASP A 1156 -24.00 45.83 40.81
N GLY A 1157 -24.28 44.77 41.60
CA GLY A 1157 -25.37 43.79 41.43
C GLY A 1157 -25.30 42.66 42.49
N SER A 1158 -26.15 42.67 43.53
CA SER A 1158 -26.00 41.82 44.74
C SER A 1158 -27.27 41.04 45.17
N GLY A 1159 -27.13 39.90 45.87
CA GLY A 1159 -28.29 39.12 46.36
C GLY A 1159 -28.06 37.80 47.13
N SER A 1160 -27.80 37.89 48.45
CA SER A 1160 -28.16 36.95 49.56
C SER A 1160 -27.75 35.44 49.59
N PRO A 1161 -27.32 34.91 50.78
CA PRO A 1161 -27.09 33.47 51.05
C PRO A 1161 -28.12 32.82 52.02
N VAL A 1162 -28.16 31.47 52.12
CA VAL A 1162 -28.84 30.69 53.20
C VAL A 1162 -28.01 29.44 53.58
N GLU A 1163 -28.13 29.00 54.84
CA GLU A 1163 -27.26 28.04 55.55
C GLU A 1163 -27.68 26.54 55.47
N SER A 1164 -26.78 25.68 55.98
CA SER A 1164 -27.06 24.50 56.84
C SER A 1164 -27.52 23.15 56.20
N SER A 1165 -27.28 21.96 56.79
CA SER A 1165 -26.22 21.50 57.74
C SER A 1165 -26.25 19.96 57.98
N HIS A 1166 -25.17 19.43 58.58
CA HIS A 1166 -25.14 18.28 59.52
C HIS A 1166 -25.33 16.81 58.97
N PRO A 1167 -24.98 15.73 59.74
CA PRO A 1167 -23.58 15.32 59.96
C PRO A 1167 -23.31 13.78 60.11
N THR A 1168 -22.08 13.44 60.56
CA THR A 1168 -21.68 12.25 61.37
C THR A 1168 -21.72 10.83 60.77
N ALA A 1169 -20.55 10.19 60.82
CA ALA A 1169 -20.39 8.73 60.94
C ALA A 1169 -20.29 8.31 62.43
N PRO A 1170 -20.25 7.00 62.71
CA PRO A 1170 -19.35 6.46 63.73
C PRO A 1170 -18.40 5.38 63.17
N ALA A 1171 -17.32 5.08 63.90
CA ALA A 1171 -16.27 4.12 63.53
C ALA A 1171 -16.15 3.00 64.60
N ASN A 1172 -14.91 2.50 64.82
CA ASN A 1172 -14.44 1.66 65.94
C ASN A 1172 -14.45 0.12 65.66
N ASP A 1173 -13.39 -0.67 65.92
CA ASP A 1173 -12.00 -0.30 66.30
C ASP A 1173 -11.01 -1.50 66.20
N ALA A 1174 -9.71 -1.18 66.32
CA ALA A 1174 -8.66 -1.93 67.06
C ALA A 1174 -8.08 -3.27 66.49
N GLN A 1175 -6.77 -3.59 66.61
CA GLN A 1175 -5.61 -2.82 67.14
C GLN A 1175 -4.22 -3.46 66.84
N SER A 1176 -3.14 -2.73 67.19
CA SER A 1176 -1.77 -3.20 67.57
C SER A 1176 -0.76 -3.57 66.46
N TYR A 1177 0.54 -3.24 66.53
CA TYR A 1177 1.34 -2.44 67.50
C TYR A 1177 2.56 -1.74 66.81
N HIS A 1178 3.46 -1.08 67.56
CA HIS A 1178 4.38 -0.01 67.05
C HIS A 1178 5.80 -0.04 67.68
N GLN A 1179 6.82 0.58 67.02
CA GLN A 1179 8.04 1.30 67.54
C GLN A 1179 9.49 0.76 67.28
N GLY A 1180 10.45 1.71 67.18
CA GLY A 1180 11.94 1.55 67.16
C GLY A 1180 12.59 1.42 65.76
N ILE A 1181 13.45 2.29 65.19
CA ILE A 1181 14.25 3.50 65.55
C ILE A 1181 15.68 3.29 66.12
N ASP A 1182 16.64 4.04 65.54
CA ASP A 1182 18.07 4.29 65.89
C ASP A 1182 19.11 3.15 65.71
N ALA A 1183 20.41 3.39 65.38
CA ALA A 1183 21.12 4.57 64.85
C ALA A 1183 22.58 4.21 64.40
N GLY A 1184 23.30 5.14 63.72
CA GLY A 1184 24.78 5.08 63.46
C GLY A 1184 25.18 4.33 62.17
N HIS A 1185 25.85 4.86 61.13
CA HIS A 1185 26.71 6.05 60.88
C HIS A 1185 28.25 5.83 61.07
N ASP A 1186 29.00 6.33 60.07
CA ASP A 1186 30.47 6.55 59.95
C ASP A 1186 31.52 5.42 59.73
N ALA A 1187 32.03 5.39 58.49
CA ALA A 1187 33.40 5.77 58.06
C ALA A 1187 34.65 4.87 58.23
N GLY A 1188 35.56 4.99 57.24
CA GLY A 1188 36.89 4.36 57.12
C GLY A 1188 37.04 3.64 55.76
N LEU A 1189 37.67 4.16 54.70
CA LEU A 1189 39.04 4.72 54.52
C LEU A 1189 40.14 3.69 54.86
N ASP A 1190 41.20 3.49 54.07
CA ASP A 1190 41.79 4.34 53.01
C ASP A 1190 42.37 3.53 51.82
N HIS A 1191 42.95 4.24 50.84
CA HIS A 1191 43.37 3.81 49.51
C HIS A 1191 44.64 2.93 49.38
N SER A 1192 44.88 2.55 48.11
CA SER A 1192 46.13 2.07 47.47
C SER A 1192 46.35 0.54 47.41
N GLY A 1193 46.77 -0.04 46.27
CA GLY A 1193 46.76 0.53 44.91
C GLY A 1193 47.80 -0.09 43.95
N SER A 1194 47.36 -0.41 42.72
CA SER A 1194 48.18 -0.83 41.56
C SER A 1194 49.00 -2.14 41.72
N ALA A 1195 49.16 -2.98 40.69
CA ALA A 1195 49.18 -2.66 39.26
C ALA A 1195 48.66 -3.78 38.34
N ASN A 1196 48.32 -3.38 37.10
CA ASN A 1196 48.30 -4.23 35.90
C ASN A 1196 49.77 -4.63 35.52
N VAL A 1197 50.11 -5.42 34.50
CA VAL A 1197 49.68 -5.45 33.09
C VAL A 1197 50.15 -6.75 32.42
N ALA A 1198 49.26 -7.40 31.64
CA ALA A 1198 49.51 -8.36 30.53
C ALA A 1198 50.37 -9.62 30.84
N ASN A 1199 50.28 -10.74 30.12
CA ASN A 1199 50.00 -10.89 28.68
C ASN A 1199 49.58 -12.35 28.36
N ALA A 1200 48.59 -12.57 27.49
CA ALA A 1200 48.33 -13.86 26.88
C ALA A 1200 47.54 -13.70 25.57
N HIS A 1201 48.13 -14.13 24.45
CA HIS A 1201 47.51 -14.14 23.12
C HIS A 1201 48.26 -15.17 22.26
N VAL A 1202 47.55 -15.90 21.35
CA VAL A 1202 48.11 -16.85 20.34
C VAL A 1202 48.64 -18.19 20.94
N ALA A 1203 48.32 -19.40 20.43
CA ALA A 1203 47.27 -19.87 19.51
C ALA A 1203 47.21 -21.43 19.45
N TRP A 1204 46.18 -21.97 18.76
CA TRP A 1204 46.10 -23.32 18.13
C TRP A 1204 45.97 -24.54 19.08
N LEU A 1205 45.30 -25.67 18.76
CA LEU A 1205 44.60 -26.21 17.56
C LEU A 1205 43.66 -27.36 18.07
N HIS A 1206 42.43 -27.70 17.61
CA HIS A 1206 41.33 -27.11 16.80
C HIS A 1206 40.00 -27.70 17.41
N ASP A 1207 38.99 -28.42 16.86
CA ASP A 1207 38.46 -28.81 15.51
C ASP A 1207 37.04 -29.43 15.74
N PHE A 1208 35.98 -29.30 14.93
CA PHE A 1208 35.60 -28.29 13.93
C PHE A 1208 34.06 -28.15 13.96
N MET A 1209 33.51 -26.94 14.16
CA MET A 1209 32.06 -26.69 14.21
C MET A 1209 31.68 -25.42 13.42
N ILE A 1210 30.44 -25.41 12.92
CA ILE A 1210 29.85 -24.35 12.10
C ILE A 1210 28.80 -23.61 12.92
N HIS A 1211 28.82 -22.28 12.87
CA HIS A 1211 27.71 -21.40 12.44
C HIS A 1211 28.34 -20.19 11.76
#